data_AF-A0A1F7WJX9-F1
#
_entry.id   AF-A0A1F7WJX9-F1
#
_cell.length_a   1.000
_cell.length_b   1.000
_cell.length_c   1.000
_cell.angle_alpha   90.00
_cell.angle_beta   90.00
_cell.angle_gamma   90.00
#
_symmetry.space_group_name_H-M   'P 1'
#
loop_
_entity.id
_entity.type
_entity.pdbx_description
1 polymer ?
#
loop_
_entity_poly.entity_id
_entity_poly.type
_entity_poly.pdbx_seq_one_letter_code
_entity_poly.pdbx_strand_id
1 'polypeptide(L)'
;MKKTKSSDGRILLLYINRLGTGNLYQNTEPLGLKALAAFIEEKGYSSYVYSGSVHEAVKLAGIGAPEKTPAVVGLYCDFETLSAVESFSRFLKENTSAKVFVGGPQAVALGEEFLKRSRSDAVVCGEGEYPLYELLEFFMRGAGRMQDIAGVSYIDSAGNFIKIPPRPPIGKLDLLPLRRSGIDGTARKAVRNYSILTGRGCPFSCAFCYEGSVSGGVRLRGVDNSLREIRQALEFNPGIKYIWFADDTFTLSPARMEAFSKGLSEIRKEHDFVWFCECHPRAMLKWPDTLSMMIEAGLVRMQIGMESGDAGIISMYNKQAVLEDIENLTRLAYKSGLAQLTGNMIIGGAAETKASFAKTVSFSKKLIDAGPGMTDITSTFFIPLPKTAISENPSKFGIKILDPLSITSIGDMAVIETKRLSREQIVSMRRDFTRKILQKMVDAYKKGRIPVKRIVDEFRINEKYGLESNWYRVVFSADRFIDEYYKKMASGRFISSDGMPFEALMGLYPAAVMDFIDLIDLGEGFPKIGGSVLSPLEYRLVSLCGGRLRLSAVLDKCFDEFGQNYPSKNDFVKSAVRLIKSFEQNLWIGFSAVPRQAEDTKSVILNFSNTEYTNIEYVNPAQTSERAVIEMSAGAGINELRPAVENLIINGAKIVTGRIASGLSEADAAAVIKTADTALTLISEYPGIFEAYYDDGYLRNAVFNGGAQYEEHAAAAQTIDSKIAGRMLKVHNSKSIKFETALAHFRLHEQHGIDTIFYGRIFSPDPLIYNYFTIISRGAAQRTADTGIAGGAGPQKFERSSFRPQRVMAVWMALDFERGYPAVGRDVLSPLEYELLLYCTGKSTLGEIYDIMFAKFARSFAGFDELKRAVDKILSGFEKKYWILYSRI
;
A
#
# COMPACT_ATOMS: atom_id res chain seq x y z
N MET A 1 14.43 18.27 -31.24
CA MET A 1 13.79 19.20 -30.29
C MET A 1 13.53 20.54 -30.97
N LYS A 2 12.33 20.80 -31.47
CA LYS A 2 11.91 22.17 -31.81
C LYS A 2 11.44 22.83 -30.51
N LYS A 3 12.07 23.94 -30.11
CA LYS A 3 11.58 24.80 -29.02
C LYS A 3 10.13 25.18 -29.34
N THR A 4 9.18 24.68 -28.54
CA THR A 4 7.79 25.14 -28.56
C THR A 4 7.76 26.62 -28.17
N LYS A 5 6.97 27.40 -28.90
CA LYS A 5 6.76 28.83 -28.64
C LYS A 5 6.28 29.00 -27.20
N SER A 6 6.88 29.95 -26.48
CA SER A 6 6.56 30.33 -25.10
C SER A 6 5.20 31.03 -24.93
N SER A 7 4.27 30.90 -25.89
CA SER A 7 2.99 31.62 -25.92
C SER A 7 1.81 30.82 -25.40
N ASP A 8 1.93 29.49 -25.31
CA ASP A 8 0.79 28.62 -24.98
C ASP A 8 0.86 28.34 -23.47
N GLY A 9 0.01 29.01 -22.69
CA GLY A 9 0.00 28.96 -21.22
C GLY A 9 -0.06 27.54 -20.64
N ARG A 10 0.40 27.38 -19.40
CA ARG A 10 0.56 26.08 -18.73
C ARG A 10 -0.78 25.31 -18.61
N ILE A 11 -0.83 24.07 -19.10
CA ILE A 11 -1.99 23.16 -19.00
C ILE A 11 -1.69 22.06 -17.97
N LEU A 12 -2.59 21.87 -17.00
CA LEU A 12 -2.50 20.80 -16.01
C LEU A 12 -3.64 19.79 -16.20
N LEU A 13 -3.31 18.50 -16.18
CA LEU A 13 -4.28 17.40 -16.16
C LEU A 13 -4.12 16.63 -14.86
N LEU A 14 -5.13 16.65 -14.00
CA LEU A 14 -5.02 16.23 -12.61
C LEU A 14 -6.02 15.11 -12.26
N TYR A 15 -5.51 14.03 -11.68
CA TYR A 15 -6.29 13.04 -10.94
C TYR A 15 -6.04 13.20 -9.45
N ILE A 16 -7.00 13.80 -8.75
CA ILE A 16 -6.82 14.24 -7.36
C ILE A 16 -7.69 13.44 -6.40
N ASN A 17 -7.11 13.11 -5.25
CA ASN A 17 -7.76 12.32 -4.23
C ASN A 17 -7.60 12.94 -2.84
N ARG A 18 -8.59 12.73 -1.97
CA ARG A 18 -8.42 12.96 -0.53
C ARG A 18 -7.60 11.80 0.02
N LEU A 19 -6.51 12.09 0.73
CA LEU A 19 -5.63 11.06 1.26
C LEU A 19 -6.33 10.29 2.39
N GLY A 20 -6.91 9.13 2.06
CA GLY A 20 -7.60 8.24 3.00
C GLY A 20 -6.70 7.12 3.54
N THR A 21 -7.32 6.04 4.02
CA THR A 21 -6.61 4.86 4.49
C THR A 21 -6.05 4.05 3.33
N GLY A 22 -4.74 3.77 3.38
CA GLY A 22 -4.03 3.00 2.35
C GLY A 22 -3.49 3.85 1.19
N ASN A 23 -2.32 3.46 0.68
CA ASN A 23 -1.57 4.15 -0.39
C ASN A 23 -2.12 3.90 -1.81
N LEU A 24 -3.42 3.60 -1.97
CA LEU A 24 -4.01 3.12 -3.23
C LEU A 24 -3.70 4.01 -4.44
N TYR A 25 -3.63 5.33 -4.26
CA TYR A 25 -3.40 6.30 -5.34
C TYR A 25 -1.95 6.39 -5.83
N GLN A 26 -0.98 5.89 -5.05
CA GLN A 26 0.42 5.86 -5.48
C GLN A 26 0.63 4.84 -6.62
N ASN A 27 -0.28 3.86 -6.76
CA ASN A 27 -0.12 2.74 -7.69
C ASN A 27 -0.95 2.85 -8.98
N THR A 28 -2.04 3.63 -9.02
CA THR A 28 -2.97 3.64 -10.18
C THR A 28 -2.59 4.68 -11.22
N GLU A 29 -2.01 4.28 -12.35
CA GLU A 29 -1.61 5.19 -13.42
C GLU A 29 -2.83 5.90 -14.05
N PRO A 30 -2.82 7.25 -14.21
CA PRO A 30 -3.96 7.98 -14.78
C PRO A 30 -3.98 7.85 -16.31
N LEU A 31 -4.24 6.64 -16.82
CA LEU A 31 -4.12 6.28 -18.23
C LEU A 31 -4.92 7.18 -19.16
N GLY A 32 -6.16 7.52 -18.77
CA GLY A 32 -7.00 8.46 -19.51
C GLY A 32 -6.32 9.82 -19.67
N LEU A 33 -5.81 10.41 -18.58
CA LEU A 33 -5.13 11.71 -18.64
C LEU A 33 -3.83 11.66 -19.44
N LYS A 34 -3.05 10.58 -19.33
CA LYS A 34 -1.84 10.41 -20.14
C LYS A 34 -2.15 10.25 -21.64
N ALA A 35 -3.26 9.61 -21.98
CA ALA A 35 -3.74 9.54 -23.37
C ALA A 35 -4.18 10.91 -23.88
N LEU A 36 -4.92 11.68 -23.07
CA LEU A 36 -5.29 13.06 -23.40
C LEU A 36 -4.07 13.95 -23.61
N ALA A 37 -3.06 13.85 -22.73
CA ALA A 37 -1.81 14.58 -22.85
C ALA A 37 -1.10 14.29 -24.17
N ALA A 38 -0.91 13.01 -24.51
CA ALA A 38 -0.28 12.62 -25.77
C ALA A 38 -1.06 13.15 -26.99
N PHE A 39 -2.39 13.14 -26.93
CA PHE A 39 -3.25 13.64 -28.00
C PHE A 39 -3.09 15.15 -28.24
N ILE A 40 -3.17 15.98 -27.18
CA ILE A 40 -3.03 17.43 -27.33
C ILE A 40 -1.59 17.87 -27.63
N GLU A 41 -0.59 17.08 -27.25
CA GLU A 41 0.81 17.26 -27.63
C GLU A 41 1.04 17.12 -29.13
N GLU A 42 0.43 16.09 -29.75
CA GLU A 42 0.46 15.94 -31.21
C GLU A 42 -0.20 17.14 -31.92
N LYS A 43 -1.16 17.81 -31.25
CA LYS A 43 -1.81 19.04 -31.74
C LYS A 43 -1.06 20.34 -31.40
N GLY A 44 0.11 20.23 -30.76
CA GLY A 44 1.00 21.36 -30.49
C GLY A 44 0.84 22.04 -29.13
N TYR A 45 0.04 21.48 -28.22
CA TYR A 45 -0.05 21.94 -26.83
C TYR A 45 0.96 21.22 -25.94
N SER A 46 1.33 21.78 -24.80
CA SER A 46 2.13 21.08 -23.78
C SER A 46 1.31 20.95 -22.51
N SER A 47 1.31 19.77 -21.90
CA SER A 47 0.58 19.53 -20.66
C SER A 47 1.44 18.86 -19.59
N TYR A 48 0.99 18.96 -18.35
CA TYR A 48 1.60 18.27 -17.22
C TYR A 48 0.54 17.39 -16.55
N VAL A 49 0.82 16.09 -16.47
CA VAL A 49 -0.08 15.11 -15.84
C VAL A 49 0.35 14.87 -14.40
N TYR A 50 -0.62 14.96 -13.49
CA TYR A 50 -0.43 14.68 -12.07
C TYR A 50 -1.52 13.77 -11.53
N SER A 51 -1.12 12.85 -10.65
CA SER A 51 -2.00 11.98 -9.90
C SER A 51 -1.52 11.95 -8.46
N GLY A 52 -2.40 12.27 -7.51
CA GLY A 52 -2.05 12.27 -6.09
C GLY A 52 -3.02 13.03 -5.22
N SER A 53 -2.52 13.65 -4.15
CA SER A 53 -3.35 14.37 -3.19
C SER A 53 -3.79 15.74 -3.72
N VAL A 54 -4.95 16.21 -3.22
CA VAL A 54 -5.42 17.59 -3.44
C VAL A 54 -4.41 18.62 -2.92
N HIS A 55 -3.75 18.35 -1.79
CA HIS A 55 -2.78 19.25 -1.17
C HIS A 55 -1.61 19.59 -2.11
N GLU A 56 -1.00 18.58 -2.73
CA GLU A 56 0.07 18.80 -3.70
C GLU A 56 -0.45 19.45 -4.99
N ALA A 57 -1.69 19.15 -5.40
CA ALA A 57 -2.33 19.81 -6.53
C ALA A 57 -2.50 21.33 -6.31
N VAL A 58 -2.79 21.78 -5.08
CA VAL A 58 -2.82 23.21 -4.71
C VAL A 58 -1.47 23.87 -4.97
N LYS A 59 -0.36 23.22 -4.61
CA LYS A 59 1.00 23.72 -4.87
C LYS A 59 1.28 23.82 -6.37
N LEU A 60 0.89 22.79 -7.13
CA LEU A 60 1.04 22.76 -8.58
C LEU A 60 0.25 23.87 -9.30
N ALA A 61 -0.93 24.23 -8.77
CA ALA A 61 -1.77 25.30 -9.29
C ALA A 61 -1.15 26.70 -9.13
N GLY A 62 -0.03 26.84 -8.41
CA GLY A 62 0.70 28.12 -8.32
C GLY A 62 -0.05 29.22 -7.59
N ILE A 63 -0.90 28.86 -6.62
CA ILE A 63 -1.69 29.84 -5.85
C ILE A 63 -0.75 30.85 -5.17
N GLY A 64 -0.99 32.15 -5.38
CA GLY A 64 -0.14 33.24 -4.88
C GLY A 64 1.09 33.54 -5.74
N ALA A 65 1.27 32.86 -6.87
CA ALA A 65 2.36 33.05 -7.82
C ALA A 65 1.79 33.16 -9.25
N PRO A 66 1.31 34.35 -9.69
CA PRO A 66 0.62 34.54 -10.98
C PRO A 66 1.42 34.07 -12.20
N GLU A 67 2.74 34.06 -12.14
CA GLU A 67 3.62 33.56 -13.19
C GLU A 67 3.64 32.02 -13.30
N LYS A 68 3.13 31.32 -12.27
CA LYS A 68 3.05 29.85 -12.20
C LYS A 68 1.63 29.31 -12.36
N THR A 69 0.62 30.17 -12.39
CA THR A 69 -0.77 29.74 -12.50
C THR A 69 -1.05 29.15 -13.88
N PRO A 70 -1.77 28.02 -13.94
CA PRO A 70 -2.11 27.40 -15.21
C PRO A 70 -3.18 28.20 -15.96
N ALA A 71 -3.11 28.21 -17.28
CA ALA A 71 -4.19 28.72 -18.13
C ALA A 71 -5.39 27.79 -18.08
N VAL A 72 -5.14 26.47 -18.05
CA VAL A 72 -6.17 25.43 -18.08
C VAL A 72 -5.85 24.32 -17.07
N VAL A 73 -6.88 23.86 -16.38
CA VAL A 73 -6.84 22.69 -15.50
C VAL A 73 -7.94 21.70 -15.90
N GLY A 74 -7.55 20.52 -16.37
CA GLY A 74 -8.44 19.37 -16.56
C GLY A 74 -8.45 18.48 -15.31
N LEU A 75 -9.63 18.19 -14.77
CA LEU A 75 -9.84 17.34 -13.59
C LEU A 75 -10.50 16.02 -13.99
N TYR A 76 -9.88 14.89 -13.65
CA TYR A 76 -10.46 13.57 -13.80
C TYR A 76 -11.38 13.25 -12.61
N CYS A 77 -12.64 12.92 -12.91
CA CYS A 77 -13.71 12.68 -11.96
C CYS A 77 -14.27 11.26 -12.14
N ASP A 78 -14.05 10.45 -11.12
CA ASP A 78 -14.71 9.16 -10.90
C ASP A 78 -15.69 9.24 -9.72
N PHE A 79 -16.31 8.12 -9.37
CA PHE A 79 -17.32 8.07 -8.32
C PHE A 79 -16.76 8.49 -6.93
N GLU A 80 -15.51 8.15 -6.62
CA GLU A 80 -14.92 8.44 -5.31
C GLU A 80 -14.36 9.87 -5.21
N THR A 81 -13.86 10.41 -6.32
CA THR A 81 -13.23 11.73 -6.39
C THR A 81 -14.20 12.89 -6.55
N LEU A 82 -15.49 12.63 -6.79
CA LEU A 82 -16.54 13.63 -7.01
C LEU A 82 -16.43 14.85 -6.08
N SER A 83 -16.40 14.62 -4.77
CA SER A 83 -16.37 15.70 -3.77
C SER A 83 -15.04 16.47 -3.76
N ALA A 84 -13.93 15.81 -4.08
CA ALA A 84 -12.61 16.43 -4.16
C ALA A 84 -12.50 17.31 -5.42
N VAL A 85 -12.98 16.80 -6.56
CA VAL A 85 -13.04 17.54 -7.83
C VAL A 85 -13.94 18.76 -7.70
N GLU A 86 -15.12 18.63 -7.09
CA GLU A 86 -16.04 19.75 -6.90
C GLU A 86 -15.41 20.87 -6.05
N SER A 87 -14.84 20.52 -4.89
CA SER A 87 -14.26 21.51 -3.97
C SER A 87 -12.99 22.14 -4.54
N PHE A 88 -12.14 21.34 -5.20
CA PHE A 88 -10.91 21.83 -5.79
C PHE A 88 -11.18 22.71 -7.01
N SER A 89 -12.16 22.36 -7.85
CA SER A 89 -12.62 23.23 -8.94
C SER A 89 -13.07 24.58 -8.39
N ARG A 90 -13.94 24.61 -7.37
CA ARG A 90 -14.40 25.85 -6.75
C ARG A 90 -13.22 26.68 -6.23
N PHE A 91 -12.31 26.04 -5.51
CA PHE A 91 -11.10 26.67 -5.00
C PHE A 91 -10.26 27.32 -6.11
N LEU A 92 -10.03 26.61 -7.22
CA LEU A 92 -9.30 27.17 -8.36
C LEU A 92 -10.00 28.40 -8.93
N LYS A 93 -11.33 28.37 -9.06
CA LYS A 93 -12.11 29.50 -9.59
C LYS A 93 -12.14 30.72 -8.66
N GLU A 94 -11.99 30.51 -7.37
CA GLU A 94 -11.94 31.59 -6.37
C GLU A 94 -10.55 32.20 -6.23
N ASN A 95 -9.49 31.45 -6.57
CA ASN A 95 -8.10 31.85 -6.32
C ASN A 95 -7.26 32.06 -7.60
N THR A 96 -7.79 31.70 -8.77
CA THR A 96 -7.09 31.79 -10.06
C THR A 96 -8.04 32.16 -11.19
N SER A 97 -7.49 32.64 -12.31
CA SER A 97 -8.22 32.85 -13.57
C SER A 97 -8.28 31.60 -14.46
N ALA A 98 -7.78 30.45 -13.99
CA ALA A 98 -7.69 29.23 -14.79
C ALA A 98 -9.07 28.79 -15.30
N LYS A 99 -9.08 28.26 -16.53
CA LYS A 99 -10.23 27.53 -17.06
C LYS A 99 -10.20 26.10 -16.53
N VAL A 100 -11.32 25.66 -15.95
CA VAL A 100 -11.41 24.37 -15.29
C VAL A 100 -12.38 23.47 -16.04
N PHE A 101 -11.88 22.36 -16.55
CA PHE A 101 -12.67 21.35 -17.25
C PHE A 101 -12.73 20.08 -16.42
N VAL A 102 -13.89 19.44 -16.35
CA VAL A 102 -14.08 18.19 -15.61
C VAL A 102 -14.44 17.08 -16.58
N GLY A 103 -13.74 15.95 -16.55
CA GLY A 103 -14.02 14.78 -17.38
C GLY A 103 -13.88 13.48 -16.59
N GLY A 104 -14.01 12.34 -17.24
CA GLY A 104 -13.91 11.02 -16.60
C GLY A 104 -15.28 10.31 -16.52
N PRO A 105 -15.32 9.06 -16.00
CA PRO A 105 -16.50 8.20 -16.08
C PRO A 105 -17.71 8.77 -15.35
N GLN A 106 -17.50 9.54 -14.28
CA GLN A 106 -18.59 10.16 -13.51
C GLN A 106 -19.25 11.32 -14.26
N ALA A 107 -18.62 11.89 -15.30
CA ALA A 107 -19.10 13.07 -16.04
C ALA A 107 -20.53 12.92 -16.56
N VAL A 108 -20.94 11.70 -16.96
CA VAL A 108 -22.29 11.43 -17.49
C VAL A 108 -23.41 11.73 -16.49
N ALA A 109 -23.09 11.73 -15.18
CA ALA A 109 -24.02 12.02 -14.09
C ALA A 109 -23.90 13.44 -13.54
N LEU A 110 -22.92 14.22 -14.01
CA LEU A 110 -22.74 15.61 -13.58
C LEU A 110 -23.74 16.50 -14.34
N GLY A 111 -24.51 17.27 -13.59
CA GLY A 111 -25.54 18.17 -14.13
C GLY A 111 -25.32 19.62 -13.73
N GLU A 112 -26.37 20.41 -13.92
CA GLU A 112 -26.40 21.84 -13.61
C GLU A 112 -25.95 22.16 -12.17
N GLU A 113 -26.45 21.41 -11.18
CA GLU A 113 -26.08 21.61 -9.77
C GLU A 113 -24.58 21.43 -9.52
N PHE A 114 -23.94 20.45 -10.16
CA PHE A 114 -22.50 20.25 -10.04
C PHE A 114 -21.74 21.40 -10.68
N LEU A 115 -22.13 21.86 -11.88
CA LEU A 115 -21.49 23.01 -12.54
C LEU A 115 -21.61 24.28 -11.69
N LYS A 116 -22.79 24.57 -11.14
CA LYS A 116 -23.00 25.72 -10.24
C LYS A 116 -22.13 25.65 -8.99
N ARG A 117 -22.09 24.47 -8.33
CA ARG A 117 -21.31 24.26 -7.11
C ARG A 117 -19.80 24.26 -7.38
N SER A 118 -19.33 23.59 -8.42
CA SER A 118 -17.90 23.48 -8.76
C SER A 118 -17.37 24.74 -9.44
N ARG A 119 -18.26 25.55 -10.04
CA ARG A 119 -17.93 26.69 -10.92
C ARG A 119 -17.03 26.32 -12.10
N SER A 120 -16.95 25.04 -12.47
CA SER A 120 -16.16 24.58 -13.61
C SER A 120 -16.71 25.18 -14.91
N ASP A 121 -15.82 25.49 -15.85
CA ASP A 121 -16.17 26.12 -17.12
C ASP A 121 -16.82 25.11 -18.10
N ALA A 122 -16.51 23.81 -17.96
CA ALA A 122 -17.09 22.74 -18.77
C ALA A 122 -17.01 21.37 -18.10
N VAL A 123 -18.01 20.52 -18.35
CA VAL A 123 -17.98 19.08 -18.10
C VAL A 123 -17.93 18.34 -19.44
N VAL A 124 -16.96 17.45 -19.63
CA VAL A 124 -16.76 16.63 -20.83
C VAL A 124 -17.30 15.22 -20.59
N CYS A 125 -18.34 14.85 -21.34
CA CYS A 125 -18.95 13.52 -21.33
C CYS A 125 -18.47 12.69 -22.53
N GLY A 126 -18.14 11.42 -22.28
CA GLY A 126 -17.62 10.50 -23.30
C GLY A 126 -16.09 10.57 -23.44
N GLU A 127 -15.58 10.34 -24.64
CA GLU A 127 -14.14 10.36 -24.93
C GLU A 127 -13.63 11.80 -25.03
N GLY A 128 -12.58 12.11 -24.25
CA GLY A 128 -12.15 13.49 -24.00
C GLY A 128 -11.15 14.04 -25.00
N GLU A 129 -10.59 13.24 -25.91
CA GLU A 129 -9.50 13.62 -26.81
C GLU A 129 -9.86 14.85 -27.65
N TYR A 130 -10.92 14.76 -28.45
CA TYR A 130 -11.37 15.87 -29.29
C TYR A 130 -12.01 17.02 -28.51
N PRO A 131 -12.94 16.78 -27.56
CA PRO A 131 -13.55 17.87 -26.81
C PRO A 131 -12.54 18.69 -26.00
N LEU A 132 -11.50 18.05 -25.43
CA LEU A 132 -10.43 18.78 -24.74
C LEU A 132 -9.67 19.69 -25.72
N TYR A 133 -9.27 19.16 -26.89
CA TYR A 133 -8.58 19.95 -27.90
C TYR A 133 -9.44 21.16 -28.36
N GLU A 134 -10.71 20.94 -28.66
CA GLU A 134 -11.64 21.99 -29.08
C GLU A 134 -11.87 23.04 -27.98
N LEU A 135 -11.93 22.62 -26.70
CA LEU A 135 -11.97 23.54 -25.56
C LEU A 135 -10.71 24.38 -25.44
N LEU A 136 -9.53 23.80 -25.68
CA LEU A 136 -8.25 24.54 -25.69
C LEU A 136 -8.21 25.57 -26.83
N GLU A 137 -8.65 25.21 -28.03
CA GLU A 137 -8.75 26.12 -29.17
C GLU A 137 -9.71 27.29 -28.87
N PHE A 138 -10.86 27.00 -28.26
CA PHE A 138 -11.84 28.02 -27.88
C PHE A 138 -11.29 28.97 -26.81
N PHE A 139 -10.81 28.44 -25.68
CA PHE A 139 -10.41 29.27 -24.54
C PHE A 139 -9.03 29.91 -24.67
N MET A 140 -8.08 29.29 -25.37
CA MET A 140 -6.71 29.81 -25.49
C MET A 140 -6.46 30.57 -26.79
N ARG A 141 -7.17 30.23 -27.88
CA ARG A 141 -6.98 30.83 -29.21
C ARG A 141 -8.19 31.61 -29.71
N GLY A 142 -9.32 31.57 -28.99
CA GLY A 142 -10.55 32.26 -29.40
C GLY A 142 -11.19 31.66 -30.65
N ALA A 143 -10.95 30.37 -30.92
CA ALA A 143 -11.43 29.69 -32.12
C ALA A 143 -12.70 28.87 -31.88
N GLY A 144 -13.64 28.92 -32.85
CA GLY A 144 -14.88 28.14 -32.79
C GLY A 144 -15.92 28.70 -31.81
N ARG A 145 -16.93 27.87 -31.47
CA ARG A 145 -18.01 28.23 -30.53
C ARG A 145 -18.26 27.08 -29.56
N MET A 146 -18.49 27.41 -28.30
CA MET A 146 -18.73 26.42 -27.23
C MET A 146 -19.90 25.46 -27.56
N GLN A 147 -20.96 25.96 -28.21
CA GLN A 147 -22.13 25.18 -28.62
C GLN A 147 -21.85 24.11 -29.69
N ASP A 148 -20.71 24.20 -30.39
CA ASP A 148 -20.33 23.25 -31.44
C ASP A 148 -19.44 22.10 -30.90
N ILE A 149 -19.04 22.16 -29.63
CA ILE A 149 -18.13 21.18 -29.01
C ILE A 149 -18.95 19.99 -28.46
N ALA A 150 -19.04 18.93 -29.26
CA ALA A 150 -19.82 17.74 -28.90
C ALA A 150 -19.34 17.10 -27.59
N GLY A 151 -20.28 16.71 -26.73
CA GLY A 151 -20.02 16.08 -25.43
C GLY A 151 -19.79 17.04 -24.28
N VAL A 152 -19.86 18.36 -24.50
CA VAL A 152 -19.67 19.36 -23.43
C VAL A 152 -20.99 19.82 -22.82
N SER A 153 -21.00 19.91 -21.50
CA SER A 153 -22.03 20.61 -20.73
C SER A 153 -21.44 21.81 -19.99
N TYR A 154 -22.11 22.95 -20.01
CA TYR A 154 -21.64 24.21 -19.41
C TYR A 154 -22.80 25.13 -19.00
N ILE A 155 -22.48 26.19 -18.26
CA ILE A 155 -23.40 27.30 -17.97
C ILE A 155 -23.06 28.46 -18.91
N ASP A 156 -24.01 28.92 -19.71
CA ASP A 156 -23.80 30.03 -20.64
C ASP A 156 -23.73 31.40 -19.92
N SER A 157 -23.44 32.46 -20.66
CA SER A 157 -23.37 33.83 -20.12
C SER A 157 -24.70 34.36 -19.59
N ALA A 158 -25.83 33.78 -19.99
CA ALA A 158 -27.16 34.11 -19.48
C ALA A 158 -27.55 33.26 -18.24
N GLY A 159 -26.69 32.33 -17.82
CA GLY A 159 -26.92 31.45 -16.68
C GLY A 159 -27.68 30.17 -17.02
N ASN A 160 -27.91 29.87 -18.30
CA ASN A 160 -28.62 28.65 -18.72
C ASN A 160 -27.69 27.45 -18.74
N PHE A 161 -28.20 26.29 -18.31
CA PHE A 161 -27.52 25.02 -18.46
C PHE A 161 -27.64 24.49 -19.90
N ILE A 162 -26.51 24.34 -20.57
CA ILE A 162 -26.41 23.79 -21.92
C ILE A 162 -25.77 22.42 -21.84
N LYS A 163 -26.39 21.42 -22.46
CA LYS A 163 -25.90 20.05 -22.54
C LYS A 163 -25.85 19.58 -23.99
N ILE A 164 -24.65 19.37 -24.51
CA ILE A 164 -24.44 18.92 -25.89
C ILE A 164 -24.17 17.40 -25.88
N PRO A 165 -24.91 16.60 -26.67
CA PRO A 165 -24.67 15.16 -26.76
C PRO A 165 -23.23 14.83 -27.19
N PRO A 166 -22.65 13.71 -26.70
CA PRO A 166 -21.34 13.27 -27.14
C PRO A 166 -21.37 12.78 -28.59
N ARG A 167 -20.22 12.90 -29.27
CA ARG A 167 -20.00 12.30 -30.60
C ARG A 167 -19.84 10.77 -30.48
N PRO A 168 -19.98 10.01 -31.58
CA PRO A 168 -19.67 8.59 -31.58
C PRO A 168 -18.24 8.32 -31.07
N PRO A 169 -18.01 7.23 -30.31
CA PRO A 169 -16.68 6.86 -29.84
C PRO A 169 -15.69 6.65 -31.00
N ILE A 170 -14.41 6.91 -30.76
CA ILE A 170 -13.33 6.78 -31.72
C ILE A 170 -13.17 5.32 -32.15
N GLY A 171 -13.52 5.02 -33.41
CA GLY A 171 -13.50 3.63 -33.91
C GLY A 171 -12.08 3.03 -34.00
N LYS A 172 -11.14 3.73 -34.67
CA LYS A 172 -9.78 3.23 -34.90
C LYS A 172 -8.80 3.79 -33.87
N LEU A 173 -8.61 3.06 -32.77
CA LEU A 173 -7.75 3.46 -31.64
C LEU A 173 -6.26 3.58 -31.99
N ASP A 174 -5.80 2.94 -33.06
CA ASP A 174 -4.41 3.04 -33.53
C ASP A 174 -4.08 4.41 -34.14
N LEU A 175 -5.08 5.25 -34.42
CA LEU A 175 -4.88 6.64 -34.85
C LEU A 175 -4.56 7.57 -33.67
N LEU A 176 -4.74 7.11 -32.43
CA LEU A 176 -4.36 7.88 -31.25
C LEU A 176 -2.86 7.72 -31.00
N PRO A 177 -2.16 8.80 -30.61
CA PRO A 177 -0.72 8.74 -30.37
C PRO A 177 -0.40 7.75 -29.24
N LEU A 178 0.80 7.18 -29.31
CA LEU A 178 1.35 6.38 -28.22
C LEU A 178 1.56 7.28 -27.00
N ARG A 179 1.26 6.76 -25.80
CA ARG A 179 1.55 7.48 -24.57
C ARG A 179 3.06 7.56 -24.40
N ARG A 180 3.58 8.77 -24.19
CA ARG A 180 5.01 8.96 -23.90
C ARG A 180 5.29 8.71 -22.43
N SER A 181 6.34 7.95 -22.15
CA SER A 181 6.87 7.76 -20.80
C SER A 181 7.53 9.07 -20.31
N GLY A 182 7.33 9.43 -19.03
CA GLY A 182 7.93 10.61 -18.40
C GLY A 182 7.16 11.95 -18.54
N ILE A 183 5.90 11.94 -18.99
CA ILE A 183 5.01 13.13 -18.97
C ILE A 183 4.49 13.44 -17.54
N ASP A 184 4.78 12.57 -16.57
CA ASP A 184 4.30 12.69 -15.20
C ASP A 184 5.32 13.35 -14.26
N GLY A 185 4.85 14.28 -13.43
CA GLY A 185 5.52 14.60 -12.17
C GLY A 185 4.72 14.08 -10.97
N THR A 186 4.12 12.90 -11.15
CA THR A 186 3.51 12.11 -10.08
C THR A 186 4.55 11.77 -9.02
N ALA A 187 4.12 11.57 -7.77
CA ALA A 187 4.95 11.11 -6.64
C ALA A 187 5.42 9.64 -6.79
N ARG A 188 5.87 9.24 -7.98
CA ARG A 188 6.17 7.87 -8.43
C ARG A 188 7.66 7.61 -8.55
N LYS A 189 8.46 8.11 -7.60
CA LYS A 189 9.93 8.07 -7.69
C LYS A 189 10.57 6.66 -7.69
N ALA A 190 9.79 5.56 -7.69
CA ALA A 190 10.30 4.19 -7.73
C ALA A 190 9.32 3.16 -8.36
N VAL A 191 8.49 3.58 -9.31
CA VAL A 191 7.40 2.72 -9.83
C VAL A 191 7.92 1.64 -10.77
N ARG A 192 7.83 0.38 -10.30
CA ARG A 192 8.20 -0.84 -11.04
C ARG A 192 7.08 -1.34 -11.96
N ASN A 193 5.95 -0.64 -12.07
CA ASN A 193 4.81 -1.05 -12.90
C ASN A 193 4.47 -0.06 -14.01
N TYR A 194 4.00 -0.58 -15.14
CA TYR A 194 3.50 0.19 -16.28
C TYR A 194 2.12 -0.32 -16.68
N SER A 195 1.14 0.56 -16.83
CA SER A 195 -0.22 0.15 -17.21
C SER A 195 -0.51 0.51 -18.67
N ILE A 196 -1.27 -0.35 -19.35
CA ILE A 196 -1.61 -0.20 -20.76
C ILE A 196 -3.07 -0.54 -21.03
N LEU A 197 -3.71 0.28 -21.87
CA LEU A 197 -5.00 -0.04 -22.49
C LEU A 197 -4.74 -0.47 -23.94
N THR A 198 -5.10 -1.71 -24.27
CA THR A 198 -5.06 -2.27 -25.62
C THR A 198 -6.43 -2.30 -26.28
N GLY A 199 -7.47 -1.99 -25.53
CA GLY A 199 -8.84 -1.82 -26.02
C GLY A 199 -9.66 -0.86 -25.17
N ARG A 200 -10.83 -0.51 -25.66
CA ARG A 200 -11.88 0.21 -24.93
C ARG A 200 -13.19 -0.53 -25.06
N GLY A 201 -13.90 -0.62 -23.94
CA GLY A 201 -15.21 -1.23 -23.83
C GLY A 201 -15.21 -2.73 -23.63
N CYS A 202 -16.40 -3.24 -23.30
CA CYS A 202 -16.63 -4.61 -22.86
C CYS A 202 -17.84 -5.18 -23.63
N PRO A 203 -17.77 -6.42 -24.14
CA PRO A 203 -18.90 -7.01 -24.88
C PRO A 203 -20.01 -7.53 -23.93
N PHE A 204 -19.76 -7.54 -22.63
CA PHE A 204 -20.69 -7.99 -21.61
C PHE A 204 -21.55 -6.83 -21.09
N SER A 205 -22.76 -7.15 -20.63
CA SER A 205 -23.78 -6.19 -20.19
C SER A 205 -24.17 -6.41 -18.74
N CYS A 206 -23.18 -6.57 -17.85
CA CYS A 206 -23.39 -6.81 -16.43
C CYS A 206 -24.18 -5.66 -15.78
N ALA A 207 -25.23 -5.98 -15.02
CA ALA A 207 -26.19 -5.00 -14.50
C ALA A 207 -25.58 -3.94 -13.56
N PHE A 208 -24.45 -4.25 -12.93
CA PHE A 208 -23.73 -3.39 -11.98
C PHE A 208 -22.57 -2.60 -12.60
N CYS A 209 -22.19 -2.89 -13.85
CA CYS A 209 -20.96 -2.39 -14.46
C CYS A 209 -21.22 -1.17 -15.34
N TYR A 210 -20.35 -0.17 -15.25
CA TYR A 210 -20.41 1.04 -16.09
C TYR A 210 -20.02 0.76 -17.55
N GLU A 211 -18.94 0.02 -17.77
CA GLU A 211 -18.42 -0.22 -19.13
C GLU A 211 -19.41 -0.97 -19.99
N GLY A 212 -20.11 -1.96 -19.43
CA GLY A 212 -21.17 -2.70 -20.12
C GLY A 212 -22.41 -1.86 -20.47
N SER A 213 -22.60 -0.69 -19.84
CA SER A 213 -23.75 0.18 -20.11
C SER A 213 -23.43 1.40 -20.97
N VAL A 214 -22.16 1.86 -21.02
CA VAL A 214 -21.78 3.13 -21.67
C VAL A 214 -20.75 2.99 -22.80
N SER A 215 -19.94 1.93 -22.86
CA SER A 215 -18.69 1.90 -23.64
C SER A 215 -18.80 1.98 -25.18
N GLY A 216 -20.02 1.91 -25.75
CA GLY A 216 -20.23 2.04 -27.19
C GLY A 216 -19.66 0.89 -28.04
N GLY A 217 -19.41 -0.27 -27.42
CA GLY A 217 -18.88 -1.47 -28.06
C GLY A 217 -17.36 -1.64 -27.92
N VAL A 218 -16.88 -2.85 -28.18
CA VAL A 218 -15.46 -3.22 -28.06
C VAL A 218 -14.66 -2.69 -29.24
N ARG A 219 -13.62 -1.91 -28.94
CA ARG A 219 -12.69 -1.35 -29.93
C ARG A 219 -11.28 -1.67 -29.48
N LEU A 220 -10.47 -2.31 -30.33
CA LEU A 220 -9.15 -2.82 -29.98
C LEU A 220 -8.06 -2.09 -30.79
N ARG A 221 -6.92 -1.84 -30.14
CA ARG A 221 -5.66 -1.43 -30.80
C ARG A 221 -5.02 -2.66 -31.45
N GLY A 222 -4.25 -2.46 -32.52
CA GLY A 222 -3.43 -3.52 -33.10
C GLY A 222 -2.42 -4.07 -32.07
N VAL A 223 -2.16 -5.39 -32.10
CA VAL A 223 -1.21 -6.03 -31.17
C VAL A 223 0.18 -5.40 -31.30
N ASP A 224 0.64 -5.20 -32.53
CA ASP A 224 1.93 -4.55 -32.80
C ASP A 224 2.00 -3.11 -32.27
N ASN A 225 0.88 -2.38 -32.32
CA ASN A 225 0.81 -1.02 -31.79
C ASN A 225 0.97 -1.01 -30.26
N SER A 226 0.32 -1.96 -29.57
CA SER A 226 0.47 -2.14 -28.12
C SER A 226 1.86 -2.65 -27.72
N LEU A 227 2.44 -3.59 -28.47
CA LEU A 227 3.80 -4.09 -28.22
C LEU A 227 4.86 -3.01 -28.40
N ARG A 228 4.69 -2.12 -29.39
CA ARG A 228 5.55 -0.95 -29.59
C ARG A 228 5.52 0.00 -28.39
N GLU A 229 4.34 0.25 -27.83
CA GLU A 229 4.19 1.08 -26.63
C GLU A 229 4.89 0.46 -25.42
N ILE A 230 4.72 -0.85 -25.22
CA ILE A 230 5.39 -1.61 -24.15
C ILE A 230 6.92 -1.52 -24.30
N ARG A 231 7.44 -1.75 -25.52
CA ARG A 231 8.88 -1.68 -25.80
C ARG A 231 9.43 -0.28 -25.52
N GLN A 232 8.75 0.77 -25.99
CA GLN A 232 9.14 2.15 -25.70
C GLN A 232 9.14 2.48 -24.20
N ALA A 233 8.18 1.93 -23.44
CA ALA A 233 8.14 2.12 -22.00
C ALA A 233 9.33 1.45 -21.28
N LEU A 234 9.65 0.21 -21.66
CA LEU A 234 10.77 -0.56 -21.11
C LEU A 234 12.14 0.02 -21.49
N GLU A 235 12.29 0.53 -22.72
CA GLU A 235 13.49 1.25 -23.17
C GLU A 235 13.69 2.55 -22.37
N PHE A 236 12.61 3.28 -22.11
CA PHE A 236 12.65 4.50 -21.31
C PHE A 236 12.95 4.23 -19.83
N ASN A 237 12.38 3.17 -19.26
CA ASN A 237 12.59 2.78 -17.87
C ASN A 237 12.80 1.25 -17.74
N PRO A 238 14.07 0.79 -17.79
CA PRO A 238 14.41 -0.62 -17.58
C PRO A 238 14.05 -1.16 -16.19
N GLY A 239 13.72 -0.27 -15.23
CA GLY A 239 13.25 -0.63 -13.89
C GLY A 239 11.78 -1.08 -13.84
N ILE A 240 11.03 -0.99 -14.94
CA ILE A 240 9.69 -1.59 -15.06
C ILE A 240 9.83 -3.12 -15.02
N LYS A 241 9.11 -3.73 -14.08
CA LYS A 241 9.11 -5.17 -13.79
C LYS A 241 7.73 -5.80 -13.90
N TYR A 242 6.68 -4.98 -13.99
CA TYR A 242 5.30 -5.44 -14.04
C TYR A 242 4.47 -4.65 -15.05
N ILE A 243 3.85 -5.33 -16.02
CA ILE A 243 2.94 -4.71 -16.98
C ILE A 243 1.49 -5.05 -16.62
N TRP A 244 0.66 -4.02 -16.45
CA TRP A 244 -0.76 -4.15 -16.17
C TRP A 244 -1.58 -3.85 -17.44
N PHE A 245 -2.18 -4.89 -18.03
CA PHE A 245 -3.20 -4.72 -19.07
C PHE A 245 -4.54 -4.33 -18.44
N ALA A 246 -4.91 -3.06 -18.55
CA ALA A 246 -6.06 -2.45 -17.89
C ALA A 246 -7.37 -2.60 -18.69
N ASP A 247 -7.39 -3.48 -19.69
CA ASP A 247 -8.57 -3.75 -20.51
C ASP A 247 -9.65 -4.44 -19.67
N ASP A 248 -10.91 -3.99 -19.79
CA ASP A 248 -12.06 -4.59 -19.07
C ASP A 248 -12.23 -6.08 -19.37
N THR A 249 -11.84 -6.50 -20.57
CA THR A 249 -11.67 -7.91 -20.92
C THR A 249 -10.56 -8.05 -21.95
N PHE A 250 -9.36 -8.43 -21.51
CA PHE A 250 -8.21 -8.61 -22.39
C PHE A 250 -8.33 -9.88 -23.25
N THR A 251 -8.89 -10.96 -22.69
CA THR A 251 -8.87 -12.33 -23.23
C THR A 251 -10.00 -12.64 -24.24
N LEU A 252 -10.37 -11.67 -25.09
CA LEU A 252 -11.52 -11.82 -26.00
C LEU A 252 -11.25 -12.67 -27.25
N SER A 253 -9.98 -12.85 -27.64
CA SER A 253 -9.62 -13.56 -28.88
C SER A 253 -8.37 -14.44 -28.67
N PRO A 254 -8.42 -15.74 -28.97
CA PRO A 254 -7.26 -16.63 -28.81
C PRO A 254 -6.11 -16.21 -29.73
N ALA A 255 -6.39 -15.83 -30.99
CA ALA A 255 -5.38 -15.37 -31.93
C ALA A 255 -4.67 -14.09 -31.44
N ARG A 256 -5.41 -13.18 -30.79
CA ARG A 256 -4.83 -11.98 -30.17
C ARG A 256 -3.93 -12.34 -28.99
N MET A 257 -4.35 -13.29 -28.15
CA MET A 257 -3.56 -13.75 -27.01
C MET A 257 -2.30 -14.48 -27.45
N GLU A 258 -2.37 -15.26 -28.54
CA GLU A 258 -1.20 -15.89 -29.15
C GLU A 258 -0.20 -14.85 -29.68
N ALA A 259 -0.69 -13.86 -30.42
CA ALA A 259 0.15 -12.77 -30.93
C ALA A 259 0.81 -11.96 -29.79
N PHE A 260 0.06 -11.65 -28.72
CA PHE A 260 0.64 -11.02 -27.53
C PHE A 260 1.64 -11.92 -26.83
N SER A 261 1.34 -13.20 -26.64
CA SER A 261 2.23 -14.14 -25.94
C SER A 261 3.55 -14.31 -26.68
N LYS A 262 3.51 -14.39 -28.01
CA LYS A 262 4.71 -14.40 -28.86
C LYS A 262 5.49 -13.09 -28.73
N GLY A 263 4.82 -11.94 -28.91
CA GLY A 263 5.47 -10.63 -28.84
C GLY A 263 6.09 -10.31 -27.48
N LEU A 264 5.38 -10.61 -26.40
CA LEU A 264 5.87 -10.42 -25.03
C LEU A 264 7.04 -11.36 -24.71
N SER A 265 6.98 -12.62 -25.16
CA SER A 265 8.11 -13.56 -25.02
C SER A 265 9.38 -13.04 -25.68
N GLU A 266 9.29 -12.45 -26.88
CA GLU A 266 10.44 -11.84 -27.55
C GLU A 266 10.99 -10.65 -26.76
N ILE A 267 10.14 -9.73 -26.30
CA ILE A 267 10.57 -8.58 -25.49
C ILE A 267 11.21 -9.06 -24.17
N ARG A 268 10.72 -10.17 -23.59
CA ARG A 268 11.25 -10.73 -22.33
C ARG A 268 12.66 -11.31 -22.43
N LYS A 269 13.16 -11.57 -23.65
CA LYS A 269 14.57 -11.94 -23.86
C LYS A 269 15.51 -10.76 -23.59
N GLU A 270 15.02 -9.54 -23.76
CA GLU A 270 15.77 -8.29 -23.60
C GLU A 270 15.45 -7.60 -22.25
N HIS A 271 14.22 -7.75 -21.76
CA HIS A 271 13.73 -7.09 -20.55
C HIS A 271 13.07 -8.08 -19.58
N ASP A 272 13.56 -8.16 -18.36
CA ASP A 272 12.99 -9.04 -17.34
C ASP A 272 11.76 -8.41 -16.66
N PHE A 273 10.56 -8.83 -17.08
CA PHE A 273 9.27 -8.42 -16.50
C PHE A 273 8.24 -9.57 -16.51
N VAL A 274 7.16 -9.36 -15.76
CA VAL A 274 5.94 -10.19 -15.73
C VAL A 274 4.71 -9.31 -15.94
N TRP A 275 3.53 -9.91 -16.18
CA TRP A 275 2.34 -9.14 -16.50
C TRP A 275 1.04 -9.70 -15.93
N PHE A 276 0.02 -8.84 -15.95
CA PHE A 276 -1.32 -9.07 -15.43
C PHE A 276 -2.39 -8.66 -16.43
N CYS A 277 -3.50 -9.40 -16.41
CA CYS A 277 -4.69 -9.04 -17.17
C CYS A 277 -5.98 -9.40 -16.42
N GLU A 278 -7.06 -8.74 -16.80
CA GLU A 278 -8.42 -9.12 -16.44
C GLU A 278 -9.05 -10.05 -17.48
N CYS A 279 -9.87 -10.98 -17.00
CA CYS A 279 -10.41 -12.06 -17.80
C CYS A 279 -11.85 -12.39 -17.43
N HIS A 280 -12.70 -12.59 -18.43
CA HIS A 280 -14.04 -13.13 -18.23
C HIS A 280 -14.00 -14.67 -18.12
N PRO A 281 -14.54 -15.29 -17.05
CA PRO A 281 -14.37 -16.73 -16.80
C PRO A 281 -14.76 -17.63 -17.97
N ARG A 282 -15.97 -17.42 -18.51
CA ARG A 282 -16.49 -18.21 -19.63
C ARG A 282 -15.72 -18.01 -20.93
N ALA A 283 -15.10 -16.84 -21.13
CA ALA A 283 -14.39 -16.55 -22.37
C ALA A 283 -13.09 -17.37 -22.46
N MET A 284 -12.34 -17.43 -21.36
CA MET A 284 -11.06 -18.16 -21.28
C MET A 284 -11.23 -19.67 -21.37
N LEU A 285 -12.30 -20.22 -20.80
CA LEU A 285 -12.58 -21.65 -20.85
C LEU A 285 -12.81 -22.20 -22.27
N LYS A 286 -13.08 -21.35 -23.26
CA LYS A 286 -13.20 -21.77 -24.66
C LYS A 286 -11.86 -22.19 -25.27
N TRP A 287 -10.74 -21.72 -24.71
CA TRP A 287 -9.39 -21.87 -25.26
C TRP A 287 -8.37 -22.17 -24.16
N PRO A 288 -8.51 -23.30 -23.45
CA PRO A 288 -7.71 -23.58 -22.24
C PRO A 288 -6.19 -23.56 -22.50
N ASP A 289 -5.76 -24.02 -23.69
CA ASP A 289 -4.34 -24.07 -24.06
C ASP A 289 -3.71 -22.67 -24.18
N THR A 290 -4.51 -21.63 -24.43
CA THR A 290 -4.04 -20.25 -24.48
C THR A 290 -3.51 -19.79 -23.12
N LEU A 291 -4.03 -20.33 -22.00
CA LEU A 291 -3.58 -19.92 -20.66
C LEU A 291 -2.13 -20.35 -20.39
N SER A 292 -1.76 -21.57 -20.76
CA SER A 292 -0.38 -22.07 -20.61
C SER A 292 0.60 -21.20 -21.40
N MET A 293 0.25 -20.86 -22.64
CA MET A 293 1.06 -19.97 -23.48
C MET A 293 1.23 -18.57 -22.85
N MET A 294 0.17 -18.01 -22.27
CA MET A 294 0.23 -16.73 -21.58
C MET A 294 1.17 -16.79 -20.36
N ILE A 295 1.14 -17.88 -19.59
CA ILE A 295 2.01 -18.11 -18.42
C ILE A 295 3.48 -18.19 -18.85
N GLU A 296 3.79 -18.94 -19.90
CA GLU A 296 5.14 -19.02 -20.47
C GLU A 296 5.64 -17.64 -20.94
N ALA A 297 4.74 -16.84 -21.53
CA ALA A 297 5.00 -15.46 -21.92
C ALA A 297 5.07 -14.46 -20.75
N GLY A 298 4.95 -14.92 -19.49
CA GLY A 298 5.15 -14.10 -18.30
C GLY A 298 3.89 -13.64 -17.57
N LEU A 299 2.70 -14.20 -17.88
CA LEU A 299 1.50 -13.99 -17.08
C LEU A 299 1.73 -14.55 -15.68
N VAL A 300 1.78 -13.67 -14.69
CA VAL A 300 1.97 -14.05 -13.29
C VAL A 300 0.65 -13.99 -12.50
N ARG A 301 -0.23 -13.06 -12.88
CA ARG A 301 -1.49 -12.81 -12.16
C ARG A 301 -2.63 -12.60 -13.14
N MET A 302 -3.76 -13.23 -12.87
CA MET A 302 -5.00 -13.01 -13.62
C MET A 302 -6.12 -12.62 -12.66
N GLN A 303 -6.93 -11.63 -13.01
CA GLN A 303 -8.15 -11.30 -12.28
C GLN A 303 -9.38 -11.82 -13.01
N ILE A 304 -10.30 -12.42 -12.25
CA ILE A 304 -11.61 -12.83 -12.75
C ILE A 304 -12.71 -12.25 -11.86
N GLY A 305 -13.77 -11.74 -12.49
CA GLY A 305 -14.94 -11.32 -11.71
C GLY A 305 -15.66 -12.55 -11.16
N MET A 306 -15.77 -12.68 -9.84
CA MET A 306 -16.49 -13.79 -9.17
C MET A 306 -17.86 -13.34 -8.68
N GLU A 307 -17.94 -12.16 -8.07
CA GLU A 307 -19.09 -11.39 -7.58
C GLU A 307 -19.96 -12.05 -6.50
N SER A 308 -20.35 -13.32 -6.65
CA SER A 308 -21.25 -14.02 -5.73
C SER A 308 -21.11 -15.54 -5.85
N GLY A 309 -21.41 -16.26 -4.77
CA GLY A 309 -21.60 -17.72 -4.80
C GLY A 309 -23.06 -18.15 -4.87
N ASP A 310 -24.00 -17.21 -5.08
CA ASP A 310 -25.40 -17.52 -5.31
C ASP A 310 -25.74 -17.38 -6.81
N ALA A 311 -26.15 -18.49 -7.43
CA ALA A 311 -26.47 -18.53 -8.87
C ALA A 311 -27.64 -17.59 -9.25
N GLY A 312 -28.59 -17.35 -8.34
CA GLY A 312 -29.67 -16.40 -8.55
C GLY A 312 -29.15 -14.97 -8.64
N ILE A 313 -28.24 -14.57 -7.75
CA ILE A 313 -27.59 -13.25 -7.80
C ILE A 313 -26.75 -13.09 -9.07
N ILE A 314 -25.96 -14.10 -9.45
CA ILE A 314 -25.20 -14.09 -10.70
C ILE A 314 -26.10 -13.90 -11.93
N SER A 315 -27.26 -14.56 -11.95
CA SER A 315 -28.27 -14.37 -13.00
C SER A 315 -28.85 -12.95 -12.98
N MET A 316 -29.18 -12.40 -11.81
CA MET A 316 -29.67 -11.00 -11.70
C MET A 316 -28.62 -10.01 -12.18
N TYR A 317 -27.33 -10.27 -11.93
CA TYR A 317 -26.24 -9.46 -12.45
C TYR A 317 -26.04 -9.56 -13.96
N ASN A 318 -26.69 -10.51 -14.64
CA ASN A 318 -26.50 -10.75 -16.07
C ASN A 318 -25.01 -10.91 -16.43
N LYS A 319 -24.27 -11.65 -15.60
CA LYS A 319 -22.81 -11.79 -15.75
C LYS A 319 -22.40 -12.58 -17.01
N GLN A 320 -23.34 -13.29 -17.63
CA GLN A 320 -23.08 -14.17 -18.77
C GLN A 320 -22.03 -15.28 -18.46
N ALA A 321 -21.92 -15.66 -17.19
CA ALA A 321 -21.13 -16.78 -16.67
C ALA A 321 -21.96 -17.49 -15.57
N VAL A 322 -21.65 -18.76 -15.31
CA VAL A 322 -22.20 -19.53 -14.19
C VAL A 322 -21.11 -19.88 -13.17
N LEU A 323 -21.51 -20.32 -11.97
CA LEU A 323 -20.55 -20.68 -10.90
C LEU A 323 -19.57 -21.78 -11.34
N GLU A 324 -20.05 -22.75 -12.14
CA GLU A 324 -19.20 -23.80 -12.73
C GLU A 324 -18.08 -23.22 -13.61
N ASP A 325 -18.34 -22.14 -14.35
CA ASP A 325 -17.32 -21.50 -15.21
C ASP A 325 -16.18 -20.94 -14.34
N ILE A 326 -16.52 -20.35 -13.19
CA ILE A 326 -15.54 -19.77 -12.26
C ILE A 326 -14.70 -20.90 -11.64
N GLU A 327 -15.34 -21.97 -11.16
CA GLU A 327 -14.65 -23.11 -10.56
C GLU A 327 -13.73 -23.82 -11.57
N ASN A 328 -14.24 -24.09 -12.77
CA ASN A 328 -13.47 -24.76 -13.81
C ASN A 328 -12.26 -23.92 -14.22
N LEU A 329 -12.40 -22.60 -14.32
CA LEU A 329 -11.27 -21.72 -14.61
C LEU A 329 -10.26 -21.69 -13.45
N THR A 330 -10.71 -21.72 -12.20
CA THR A 330 -9.81 -21.83 -11.04
C THR A 330 -8.97 -23.11 -11.10
N ARG A 331 -9.60 -24.27 -11.40
CA ARG A 331 -8.89 -25.54 -11.54
C ARG A 331 -7.92 -25.53 -12.72
N LEU A 332 -8.35 -24.99 -13.86
CA LEU A 332 -7.51 -24.85 -15.04
C LEU A 332 -6.28 -23.98 -14.76
N ALA A 333 -6.47 -22.82 -14.13
CA ALA A 333 -5.38 -21.93 -13.76
C ALA A 333 -4.38 -22.59 -12.79
N TYR A 334 -4.88 -23.32 -11.79
CA TYR A 334 -4.04 -24.05 -10.86
C TYR A 334 -3.21 -25.13 -11.55
N LYS A 335 -3.86 -25.95 -12.39
CA LYS A 335 -3.21 -27.01 -13.18
C LYS A 335 -2.17 -26.44 -14.16
N SER A 336 -2.44 -25.28 -14.73
CA SER A 336 -1.55 -24.62 -15.71
C SER A 336 -0.35 -23.94 -15.06
N GLY A 337 -0.28 -23.88 -13.72
CA GLY A 337 0.84 -23.29 -13.00
C GLY A 337 0.79 -21.77 -12.86
N LEU A 338 -0.39 -21.15 -12.99
CA LEU A 338 -0.56 -19.72 -12.71
C LEU A 338 -0.12 -19.43 -11.27
N ALA A 339 0.64 -18.35 -11.05
CA ALA A 339 1.10 -18.01 -9.71
C ALA A 339 -0.08 -17.51 -8.86
N GLN A 340 -0.87 -16.58 -9.38
CA GLN A 340 -2.00 -16.01 -8.66
C GLN A 340 -3.25 -15.82 -9.52
N LEU A 341 -4.39 -16.31 -9.03
CA LEU A 341 -5.72 -16.03 -9.57
C LEU A 341 -6.48 -15.19 -8.55
N THR A 342 -6.74 -13.92 -8.86
CA THR A 342 -7.47 -13.03 -7.96
C THR A 342 -8.94 -12.88 -8.39
N GLY A 343 -9.83 -12.73 -7.42
CA GLY A 343 -11.24 -12.41 -7.69
C GLY A 343 -11.89 -11.63 -6.56
N ASN A 344 -12.92 -10.87 -6.92
CA ASN A 344 -13.65 -10.02 -5.99
C ASN A 344 -15.08 -10.54 -5.82
N MET A 345 -15.57 -10.52 -4.57
CA MET A 345 -16.96 -10.75 -4.22
C MET A 345 -17.64 -9.42 -3.87
N ILE A 346 -18.86 -9.22 -4.35
CA ILE A 346 -19.70 -8.07 -3.98
C ILE A 346 -20.55 -8.49 -2.78
N ILE A 347 -20.37 -7.79 -1.65
CA ILE A 347 -21.15 -7.98 -0.42
C ILE A 347 -22.12 -6.80 -0.26
N GLY A 348 -23.38 -7.08 0.02
CA GLY A 348 -24.47 -6.10 -0.06
C GLY A 348 -24.93 -5.87 -1.50
N GLY A 349 -25.12 -6.96 -2.25
CA GLY A 349 -25.50 -6.94 -3.66
C GLY A 349 -27.00 -7.02 -3.96
N ALA A 350 -27.33 -7.36 -5.21
CA ALA A 350 -28.71 -7.53 -5.67
C ALA A 350 -29.41 -8.64 -4.89
N ALA A 351 -30.56 -8.30 -4.29
CA ALA A 351 -31.43 -9.18 -3.51
C ALA A 351 -30.70 -10.00 -2.43
N GLU A 352 -29.54 -9.53 -1.95
CA GLU A 352 -28.70 -10.32 -1.06
C GLU A 352 -29.37 -10.52 0.31
N THR A 353 -29.21 -11.73 0.83
CA THR A 353 -29.72 -12.21 2.11
C THR A 353 -28.61 -12.93 2.88
N LYS A 354 -28.85 -13.22 4.16
CA LYS A 354 -27.92 -14.06 4.95
C LYS A 354 -27.70 -15.45 4.33
N ALA A 355 -28.72 -16.02 3.68
CA ALA A 355 -28.64 -17.33 3.06
C ALA A 355 -27.79 -17.31 1.77
N SER A 356 -27.98 -16.32 0.90
CA SER A 356 -27.14 -16.16 -0.31
C SER A 356 -25.69 -15.83 0.06
N PHE A 357 -25.47 -15.02 1.10
CA PHE A 357 -24.13 -14.78 1.63
C PHE A 357 -23.44 -16.04 2.14
N ALA A 358 -24.16 -16.93 2.83
CA ALA A 358 -23.61 -18.21 3.26
C ALA A 358 -23.16 -19.07 2.07
N LYS A 359 -23.89 -19.04 0.95
CA LYS A 359 -23.46 -19.66 -0.31
C LYS A 359 -22.22 -19.00 -0.89
N THR A 360 -22.13 -17.66 -0.89
CA THR A 360 -20.93 -16.90 -1.28
C THR A 360 -19.70 -17.33 -0.46
N VAL A 361 -19.82 -17.41 0.87
CA VAL A 361 -18.74 -17.90 1.74
C VAL A 361 -18.36 -19.34 1.40
N SER A 362 -19.34 -20.24 1.23
CA SER A 362 -19.10 -21.65 0.91
C SER A 362 -18.38 -21.81 -0.42
N PHE A 363 -18.83 -21.08 -1.44
CA PHE A 363 -18.25 -21.09 -2.78
C PHE A 363 -16.81 -20.56 -2.77
N SER A 364 -16.55 -19.42 -2.12
CA SER A 364 -15.18 -18.89 -1.99
C SER A 364 -14.23 -19.89 -1.33
N LYS A 365 -14.67 -20.60 -0.28
CA LYS A 365 -13.88 -21.66 0.36
C LYS A 365 -13.60 -22.81 -0.60
N LYS A 366 -14.57 -23.19 -1.44
CA LYS A 366 -14.42 -24.21 -2.50
C LYS A 366 -13.36 -23.79 -3.53
N LEU A 367 -13.35 -22.52 -3.94
CA LEU A 367 -12.35 -21.99 -4.89
C LEU A 367 -10.93 -21.96 -4.29
N ILE A 368 -10.79 -21.66 -3.00
CA ILE A 368 -9.51 -21.74 -2.29
C ILE A 368 -9.00 -23.19 -2.23
N ASP A 369 -9.89 -24.15 -1.96
CA ASP A 369 -9.54 -25.57 -2.01
C ASP A 369 -9.19 -26.06 -3.43
N ALA A 370 -9.78 -25.46 -4.46
CA ALA A 370 -9.49 -25.77 -5.87
C ALA A 370 -8.14 -25.20 -6.36
N GLY A 371 -7.59 -24.18 -5.68
CA GLY A 371 -6.32 -23.55 -6.00
C GLY A 371 -5.53 -23.10 -4.77
N PRO A 372 -5.10 -24.01 -3.89
CA PRO A 372 -4.43 -23.67 -2.63
C PRO A 372 -3.08 -22.99 -2.89
N GLY A 373 -2.84 -21.85 -2.22
CA GLY A 373 -1.66 -21.02 -2.46
C GLY A 373 -1.67 -20.22 -3.76
N MET A 374 -2.78 -20.21 -4.52
CA MET A 374 -2.93 -19.49 -5.79
C MET A 374 -4.15 -18.57 -5.80
N THR A 375 -5.31 -19.11 -5.41
CA THR A 375 -6.59 -18.39 -5.45
C THR A 375 -6.63 -17.37 -4.33
N ASP A 376 -6.77 -16.10 -4.68
CA ASP A 376 -6.87 -14.97 -3.76
C ASP A 376 -8.23 -14.30 -3.94
N ILE A 377 -9.00 -14.17 -2.86
CA ILE A 377 -10.37 -13.67 -2.93
C ILE A 377 -10.53 -12.50 -1.98
N THR A 378 -10.91 -11.35 -2.53
CA THR A 378 -11.23 -10.16 -1.75
C THR A 378 -12.71 -9.82 -1.84
N SER A 379 -13.15 -8.80 -1.11
CA SER A 379 -14.54 -8.36 -1.12
C SER A 379 -14.67 -6.84 -1.15
N THR A 380 -15.70 -6.38 -1.85
CA THR A 380 -16.09 -4.97 -1.95
C THR A 380 -17.55 -4.82 -1.59
N PHE A 381 -17.97 -3.59 -1.28
CA PHE A 381 -19.39 -3.26 -1.25
C PHE A 381 -19.89 -2.93 -2.65
N PHE A 382 -21.19 -3.12 -2.89
CA PHE A 382 -21.81 -2.60 -4.11
C PHE A 382 -21.72 -1.07 -4.16
N ILE A 383 -21.29 -0.55 -5.30
CA ILE A 383 -21.21 0.89 -5.58
C ILE A 383 -22.27 1.22 -6.65
N PRO A 384 -23.19 2.17 -6.38
CA PRO A 384 -24.22 2.55 -7.33
C PRO A 384 -23.66 3.47 -8.42
N LEU A 385 -22.86 2.91 -9.32
CA LEU A 385 -22.31 3.63 -10.47
C LEU A 385 -23.43 4.17 -11.37
N PRO A 386 -23.31 5.39 -11.91
CA PRO A 386 -24.33 5.99 -12.76
C PRO A 386 -24.54 5.17 -14.04
N LYS A 387 -25.75 5.23 -14.61
CA LYS A 387 -26.11 4.55 -15.87
C LYS A 387 -25.99 3.03 -15.84
N THR A 388 -25.82 2.41 -14.67
CA THR A 388 -25.91 0.96 -14.53
C THR A 388 -27.36 0.54 -14.31
N ALA A 389 -27.74 -0.65 -14.76
CA ALA A 389 -29.12 -1.14 -14.63
C ALA A 389 -29.58 -1.17 -13.16
N ILE A 390 -28.67 -1.51 -12.24
CA ILE A 390 -28.97 -1.52 -10.80
C ILE A 390 -29.21 -0.10 -10.28
N SER A 391 -28.34 0.86 -10.61
CA SER A 391 -28.50 2.24 -10.11
C SER A 391 -29.71 2.94 -10.70
N GLU A 392 -30.10 2.65 -11.94
CA GLU A 392 -31.29 3.22 -12.56
C GLU A 392 -32.59 2.61 -12.03
N ASN A 393 -32.56 1.34 -11.60
CA ASN A 393 -33.75 0.62 -11.14
C ASN A 393 -33.49 -0.22 -9.86
N PRO A 394 -33.04 0.38 -8.75
CA PRO A 394 -32.53 -0.37 -7.59
C PRO A 394 -33.59 -1.29 -6.96
N SER A 395 -34.86 -0.88 -7.00
CA SER A 395 -35.99 -1.67 -6.47
C SER A 395 -36.19 -3.00 -7.20
N LYS A 396 -35.91 -3.08 -8.52
CA LYS A 396 -35.96 -4.33 -9.31
C LYS A 396 -34.91 -5.35 -8.83
N PHE A 397 -33.80 -4.85 -8.27
CA PHE A 397 -32.73 -5.66 -7.70
C PHE A 397 -32.86 -5.80 -6.18
N GLY A 398 -33.97 -5.39 -5.57
CA GLY A 398 -34.17 -5.49 -4.13
C GLY A 398 -33.24 -4.62 -3.29
N ILE A 399 -32.72 -3.54 -3.88
CA ILE A 399 -31.79 -2.58 -3.26
C ILE A 399 -32.51 -1.26 -3.02
N LYS A 400 -32.14 -0.58 -1.93
CA LYS A 400 -32.39 0.84 -1.72
C LYS A 400 -31.06 1.56 -1.50
N ILE A 401 -30.82 2.59 -2.30
CA ILE A 401 -29.61 3.42 -2.18
C ILE A 401 -29.84 4.42 -1.06
N LEU A 402 -28.97 4.40 -0.05
CA LEU A 402 -29.05 5.28 1.13
C LEU A 402 -28.19 6.54 0.95
N ASP A 403 -27.08 6.39 0.23
CA ASP A 403 -26.06 7.44 0.07
C ASP A 403 -25.59 7.49 -1.40
N PRO A 404 -26.38 8.11 -2.29
CA PRO A 404 -26.13 8.10 -3.74
C PRO A 404 -24.84 8.84 -4.15
N LEU A 405 -24.34 9.74 -3.29
CA LEU A 405 -23.11 10.48 -3.52
C LEU A 405 -21.92 9.90 -2.73
N SER A 406 -22.13 8.78 -2.02
CA SER A 406 -21.11 8.12 -1.20
C SER A 406 -20.43 9.10 -0.22
N ILE A 407 -21.19 10.00 0.41
CA ILE A 407 -20.67 10.98 1.36
C ILE A 407 -20.14 10.29 2.63
N THR A 408 -20.81 9.23 3.06
CA THR A 408 -20.52 8.47 4.29
C THR A 408 -19.51 7.33 4.07
N SER A 409 -19.08 7.09 2.83
CA SER A 409 -18.20 5.98 2.47
C SER A 409 -17.02 6.44 1.63
N ILE A 410 -15.87 5.82 1.83
CA ILE A 410 -14.70 5.88 0.93
C ILE A 410 -14.37 4.46 0.43
N GLY A 411 -15.41 3.67 0.15
CA GLY A 411 -15.32 2.22 -0.09
C GLY A 411 -15.27 1.38 1.20
N ASP A 412 -15.41 2.03 2.36
CA ASP A 412 -15.29 1.44 3.68
C ASP A 412 -16.63 1.26 4.41
N MET A 413 -17.72 1.79 3.88
CA MET A 413 -19.09 1.64 4.39
C MET A 413 -20.06 1.25 3.26
N ALA A 414 -21.04 0.41 3.55
CA ALA A 414 -22.12 0.13 2.60
C ALA A 414 -23.00 1.38 2.41
N VAL A 415 -23.24 1.76 1.15
CA VAL A 415 -24.08 2.92 0.76
C VAL A 415 -25.51 2.53 0.37
N ILE A 416 -25.86 1.27 0.61
CA ILE A 416 -27.14 0.67 0.26
C ILE A 416 -27.65 -0.18 1.43
N GLU A 417 -28.95 -0.47 1.38
CA GLU A 417 -29.58 -1.59 2.09
C GLU A 417 -30.30 -2.51 1.09
N THR A 418 -30.53 -3.76 1.47
CA THR A 418 -31.41 -4.66 0.72
C THR A 418 -32.75 -4.78 1.42
N LYS A 419 -33.75 -5.38 0.77
CA LYS A 419 -35.04 -5.72 1.42
C LYS A 419 -34.89 -6.55 2.71
N ARG A 420 -33.77 -7.24 2.90
CA ARG A 420 -33.55 -8.21 3.99
C ARG A 420 -32.35 -7.87 4.88
N LEU A 421 -31.51 -6.92 4.50
CA LEU A 421 -30.26 -6.59 5.19
C LEU A 421 -30.12 -5.08 5.35
N SER A 422 -29.90 -4.64 6.59
CA SER A 422 -29.48 -3.26 6.84
C SER A 422 -28.04 -3.02 6.40
N ARG A 423 -27.64 -1.75 6.27
CA ARG A 423 -26.25 -1.39 5.94
C ARG A 423 -25.24 -1.93 6.96
N GLU A 424 -25.59 -1.95 8.25
CA GLU A 424 -24.74 -2.47 9.33
C GLU A 424 -24.55 -3.99 9.21
N GLN A 425 -25.62 -4.71 8.86
CA GLN A 425 -25.54 -6.15 8.62
C GLN A 425 -24.64 -6.47 7.43
N ILE A 426 -24.75 -5.70 6.33
CA ILE A 426 -23.87 -5.83 5.16
C ILE A 426 -22.40 -5.61 5.54
N VAL A 427 -22.12 -4.59 6.35
CA VAL A 427 -20.77 -4.27 6.82
C VAL A 427 -20.21 -5.41 7.69
N SER A 428 -20.99 -5.90 8.64
CA SER A 428 -20.65 -7.05 9.47
C SER A 428 -20.37 -8.30 8.62
N MET A 429 -21.18 -8.54 7.58
CA MET A 429 -21.00 -9.65 6.65
C MET A 429 -19.69 -9.54 5.86
N ARG A 430 -19.29 -8.36 5.39
CA ARG A 430 -18.00 -8.19 4.69
C ARG A 430 -16.81 -8.48 5.62
N ARG A 431 -16.87 -8.01 6.87
CA ARG A 431 -15.87 -8.31 7.90
C ARG A 431 -15.79 -9.81 8.19
N ASP A 432 -16.95 -10.46 8.39
CA ASP A 432 -17.06 -11.89 8.62
C ASP A 432 -16.56 -12.72 7.42
N PHE A 433 -16.87 -12.31 6.20
CA PHE A 433 -16.35 -12.91 4.97
C PHE A 433 -14.82 -12.90 4.95
N THR A 434 -14.22 -11.71 5.10
CA THR A 434 -12.77 -11.53 5.08
C THR A 434 -12.09 -12.41 6.13
N ARG A 435 -12.59 -12.42 7.37
CA ARG A 435 -12.08 -13.28 8.44
C ARG A 435 -12.17 -14.77 8.08
N LYS A 436 -13.32 -15.24 7.56
CA LYS A 436 -13.54 -16.65 7.19
C LYS A 436 -12.67 -17.10 6.02
N ILE A 437 -12.39 -16.20 5.08
CA ILE A 437 -11.51 -16.48 3.93
C ILE A 437 -10.05 -16.55 4.37
N LEU A 438 -9.56 -15.56 5.12
CA LEU A 438 -8.18 -15.57 5.63
C LEU A 438 -7.93 -16.79 6.53
N GLN A 439 -8.88 -17.13 7.42
CA GLN A 439 -8.77 -18.34 8.24
C GLN A 439 -8.67 -19.61 7.39
N LYS A 440 -9.47 -19.69 6.31
CA LYS A 440 -9.43 -20.84 5.40
C LYS A 440 -8.05 -20.98 4.72
N MET A 441 -7.42 -19.86 4.37
CA MET A 441 -6.08 -19.83 3.79
C MET A 441 -5.02 -20.30 4.80
N VAL A 442 -5.06 -19.76 6.02
CA VAL A 442 -4.17 -20.19 7.13
C VAL A 442 -4.33 -21.69 7.42
N ASP A 443 -5.56 -22.19 7.46
CA ASP A 443 -5.84 -23.62 7.69
C ASP A 443 -5.30 -24.50 6.55
N ALA A 444 -5.35 -24.03 5.30
CA ALA A 444 -4.81 -24.76 4.16
C ALA A 444 -3.29 -24.90 4.26
N TYR A 445 -2.60 -23.83 4.65
CA TYR A 445 -1.16 -23.85 4.92
C TYR A 445 -0.82 -24.81 6.07
N LYS A 446 -1.46 -24.65 7.24
CA LYS A 446 -1.21 -25.48 8.44
C LYS A 446 -1.46 -26.97 8.21
N LYS A 447 -2.34 -27.33 7.28
CA LYS A 447 -2.62 -28.72 6.89
C LYS A 447 -1.67 -29.25 5.80
N GLY A 448 -0.63 -28.52 5.43
CA GLY A 448 0.33 -28.92 4.40
C GLY A 448 -0.27 -29.04 3.00
N ARG A 449 -1.37 -28.33 2.70
CA ARG A 449 -2.06 -28.44 1.39
C ARG A 449 -1.42 -27.61 0.29
N ILE A 450 -0.44 -26.79 0.63
CA ILE A 450 0.23 -25.89 -0.30
C ILE A 450 1.62 -26.46 -0.61
N PRO A 451 1.92 -26.78 -1.89
CA PRO A 451 3.24 -27.25 -2.25
C PRO A 451 4.32 -26.23 -1.88
N VAL A 452 5.42 -26.68 -1.25
CA VAL A 452 6.58 -25.84 -0.87
C VAL A 452 7.07 -24.99 -2.04
N LYS A 453 7.16 -25.58 -3.24
CA LYS A 453 7.55 -24.86 -4.47
C LYS A 453 6.70 -23.61 -4.70
N ARG A 454 5.38 -23.69 -4.49
CA ARG A 454 4.46 -22.56 -4.70
C ARG A 454 4.69 -21.46 -3.66
N ILE A 455 4.96 -21.83 -2.41
CA ILE A 455 5.33 -20.86 -1.37
C ILE A 455 6.63 -20.15 -1.77
N VAL A 456 7.67 -20.91 -2.13
CA VAL A 456 8.96 -20.35 -2.57
C VAL A 456 8.81 -19.44 -3.80
N ASP A 457 7.97 -19.81 -4.76
CA ASP A 457 7.70 -19.00 -5.95
C ASP A 457 7.01 -17.67 -5.61
N GLU A 458 6.10 -17.63 -4.62
CA GLU A 458 5.51 -16.36 -4.13
C GLU A 458 6.59 -15.42 -3.57
N PHE A 459 7.52 -15.93 -2.76
CA PHE A 459 8.64 -15.13 -2.23
C PHE A 459 9.57 -14.63 -3.34
N ARG A 460 9.87 -15.49 -4.34
CA ARG A 460 10.66 -15.07 -5.51
C ARG A 460 9.97 -14.00 -6.33
N ILE A 461 8.66 -14.10 -6.52
CA ILE A 461 7.85 -13.11 -7.22
C ILE A 461 7.86 -11.77 -6.46
N ASN A 462 7.74 -11.80 -5.14
CA ASN A 462 7.85 -10.61 -4.31
C ASN A 462 9.23 -9.96 -4.42
N GLU A 463 10.30 -10.70 -4.16
CA GLU A 463 11.69 -10.19 -4.20
C GLU A 463 12.01 -9.62 -5.60
N LYS A 464 11.70 -10.39 -6.65
CA LYS A 464 12.08 -10.05 -8.02
C LYS A 464 11.20 -8.99 -8.65
N TYR A 465 9.89 -8.95 -8.38
CA TYR A 465 8.96 -8.06 -9.08
C TYR A 465 8.17 -7.11 -8.15
N GLY A 466 8.29 -7.24 -6.83
CA GLY A 466 7.56 -6.43 -5.85
C GLY A 466 6.07 -6.74 -5.76
N LEU A 467 5.65 -7.95 -6.18
CA LEU A 467 4.25 -8.35 -6.18
C LEU A 467 3.91 -9.14 -4.92
N GLU A 468 2.76 -8.83 -4.32
CA GLU A 468 2.26 -9.48 -3.11
C GLU A 468 0.84 -10.00 -3.30
N SER A 469 0.57 -11.16 -2.70
CA SER A 469 -0.75 -11.77 -2.54
C SER A 469 -1.17 -11.76 -1.07
N ASN A 470 -2.45 -12.04 -0.78
CA ASN A 470 -2.85 -12.29 0.61
C ASN A 470 -2.23 -13.59 1.16
N TRP A 471 -1.84 -14.54 0.31
CA TRP A 471 -1.05 -15.70 0.73
C TRP A 471 0.31 -15.26 1.28
N TYR A 472 1.05 -14.46 0.51
CA TYR A 472 2.30 -13.86 0.97
C TYR A 472 2.09 -13.04 2.24
N ARG A 473 1.29 -11.97 2.17
CA ARG A 473 1.20 -10.95 3.22
C ARG A 473 0.59 -11.43 4.54
N VAL A 474 -0.44 -12.28 4.47
CA VAL A 474 -1.25 -12.64 5.65
C VAL A 474 -0.96 -14.06 6.14
N VAL A 475 -0.58 -14.98 5.26
CA VAL A 475 -0.36 -16.38 5.63
C VAL A 475 1.12 -16.65 5.86
N PHE A 476 2.00 -16.17 4.98
CA PHE A 476 3.42 -16.52 5.02
C PHE A 476 4.25 -15.49 5.78
N SER A 477 4.30 -14.24 5.30
CA SER A 477 5.18 -13.19 5.85
C SER A 477 4.71 -12.63 7.19
N ALA A 478 3.48 -12.96 7.61
CA ALA A 478 2.94 -12.54 8.89
C ALA A 478 3.59 -13.25 10.09
N ASP A 479 4.12 -14.46 9.87
CA ASP A 479 4.90 -15.20 10.86
C ASP A 479 6.38 -15.09 10.54
N ARG A 480 7.18 -14.65 11.51
CA ARG A 480 8.60 -14.35 11.31
C ARG A 480 9.43 -15.59 10.95
N PHE A 481 9.09 -16.77 11.47
CA PHE A 481 9.80 -18.01 11.15
C PHE A 481 9.53 -18.43 9.70
N ILE A 482 8.25 -18.37 9.31
CA ILE A 482 7.82 -18.67 7.94
C ILE A 482 8.51 -17.71 6.96
N ASP A 483 8.42 -16.41 7.23
CA ASP A 483 8.99 -15.35 6.40
C ASP A 483 10.51 -15.56 6.16
N GLU A 484 11.27 -15.70 7.24
CA GLU A 484 12.73 -15.82 7.18
C GLU A 484 13.20 -17.13 6.56
N TYR A 485 12.48 -18.23 6.78
CA TYR A 485 12.79 -19.52 6.18
C TYR A 485 12.58 -19.48 4.66
N TYR A 486 11.40 -19.05 4.21
CA TYR A 486 11.06 -19.08 2.79
C TYR A 486 11.79 -18.00 1.97
N LYS A 487 12.19 -16.87 2.56
CA LYS A 487 13.15 -15.92 1.95
C LYS A 487 14.50 -16.59 1.65
N LYS A 488 15.02 -17.40 2.58
CA LYS A 488 16.29 -18.13 2.39
C LYS A 488 16.14 -19.25 1.36
N MET A 489 14.99 -19.92 1.31
CA MET A 489 14.68 -20.89 0.24
C MET A 489 14.57 -20.20 -1.14
N ALA A 490 13.91 -19.04 -1.21
CA ALA A 490 13.72 -18.28 -2.44
C ALA A 490 15.04 -17.82 -3.06
N SER A 491 15.94 -17.29 -2.22
CA SER A 491 17.30 -16.88 -2.58
C SER A 491 18.28 -18.04 -2.81
N GLY A 492 17.85 -19.29 -2.60
CA GLY A 492 18.69 -20.49 -2.77
C GLY A 492 19.72 -20.71 -1.67
N ARG A 493 19.67 -19.91 -0.59
CA ARG A 493 20.52 -20.10 0.60
C ARG A 493 20.13 -21.37 1.35
N PHE A 494 18.83 -21.68 1.39
CA PHE A 494 18.33 -22.93 1.95
C PHE A 494 17.90 -23.89 0.84
N ILE A 495 18.11 -25.17 1.11
CA ILE A 495 17.63 -26.29 0.31
C ILE A 495 16.79 -27.21 1.20
N SER A 496 15.79 -27.85 0.60
CA SER A 496 14.91 -28.79 1.33
C SER A 496 15.66 -30.07 1.65
N SER A 497 15.55 -30.56 2.88
CA SER A 497 16.06 -31.89 3.24
C SER A 497 15.10 -33.05 2.91
N ASP A 498 13.89 -32.74 2.44
CA ASP A 498 12.85 -33.75 2.18
C ASP A 498 13.26 -34.70 1.06
N GLY A 499 13.13 -36.01 1.32
CA GLY A 499 13.51 -37.06 0.37
C GLY A 499 15.02 -37.20 0.13
N MET A 500 15.86 -36.44 0.84
CA MET A 500 17.31 -36.47 0.65
C MET A 500 17.94 -37.70 1.35
N PRO A 501 18.88 -38.42 0.71
CA PRO A 501 19.60 -39.53 1.34
C PRO A 501 20.34 -39.10 2.60
N PHE A 502 20.48 -40.02 3.56
CA PHE A 502 21.09 -39.75 4.85
C PHE A 502 22.53 -39.23 4.72
N GLU A 503 23.30 -39.81 3.80
CA GLU A 503 24.70 -39.46 3.53
C GLU A 503 24.83 -38.04 2.96
N ALA A 504 23.89 -37.65 2.08
CA ALA A 504 23.86 -36.31 1.51
C ALA A 504 23.53 -35.26 2.59
N LEU A 505 22.59 -35.56 3.48
CA LEU A 505 22.21 -34.68 4.59
C LEU A 505 23.38 -34.39 5.55
N MET A 506 24.24 -35.39 5.80
CA MET A 506 25.43 -35.22 6.65
C MET A 506 26.42 -34.18 6.11
N GLY A 507 26.44 -33.99 4.80
CA GLY A 507 27.32 -33.03 4.12
C GLY A 507 26.83 -31.58 4.17
N LEU A 508 25.59 -31.33 4.58
CA LEU A 508 24.97 -30.00 4.60
C LEU A 508 25.26 -29.23 5.87
N TYR A 509 25.04 -27.92 5.81
CA TYR A 509 25.24 -26.98 6.89
C TYR A 509 23.90 -26.58 7.49
N PRO A 510 23.48 -27.13 8.64
CA PRO A 510 22.25 -26.69 9.30
C PRO A 510 22.43 -25.27 9.84
N ALA A 511 21.48 -24.40 9.52
CA ALA A 511 21.49 -22.98 9.82
C ALA A 511 20.15 -22.54 10.41
N ALA A 512 20.19 -21.87 11.56
CA ALA A 512 19.04 -21.23 12.17
C ALA A 512 18.42 -20.22 11.20
N VAL A 513 17.09 -20.13 11.19
CA VAL A 513 16.37 -19.17 10.34
C VAL A 513 16.65 -17.72 10.73
N MET A 514 16.98 -17.49 12.01
CA MET A 514 17.17 -16.19 12.64
C MET A 514 18.39 -16.24 13.57
N ASP A 515 18.85 -15.08 14.00
CA ASP A 515 19.93 -15.01 14.98
C ASP A 515 19.48 -15.59 16.32
N PHE A 516 20.42 -16.25 17.00
CA PHE A 516 20.14 -17.08 18.18
C PHE A 516 19.40 -16.31 19.30
N ILE A 517 19.72 -15.03 19.49
CA ILE A 517 19.09 -14.16 20.50
C ILE A 517 17.63 -13.83 20.19
N ASP A 518 17.27 -13.78 18.91
CA ASP A 518 15.89 -13.56 18.47
C ASP A 518 15.10 -14.88 18.39
N LEU A 519 15.82 -16.01 18.38
CA LEU A 519 15.25 -17.35 18.22
C LEU A 519 14.88 -17.97 19.58
N ILE A 520 15.74 -17.82 20.59
CA ILE A 520 15.60 -18.48 21.88
C ILE A 520 15.18 -17.49 22.98
N ASP A 521 14.09 -17.82 23.65
CA ASP A 521 13.64 -17.17 24.87
C ASP A 521 14.24 -17.87 26.10
N LEU A 522 14.91 -17.09 26.96
CA LEU A 522 15.51 -17.51 28.22
C LEU A 522 14.82 -16.88 29.45
N GLY A 523 13.70 -16.19 29.27
CA GLY A 523 13.03 -15.38 30.28
C GLY A 523 12.42 -16.18 31.45
N GLU A 524 12.03 -17.44 31.21
CA GLU A 524 11.37 -18.30 32.21
C GLU A 524 12.30 -19.38 32.80
N GLY A 525 13.62 -19.20 32.73
CA GLY A 525 14.61 -20.09 33.36
C GLY A 525 14.92 -21.39 32.61
N PHE A 526 14.25 -21.65 31.48
CA PHE A 526 14.54 -22.74 30.55
C PHE A 526 14.52 -22.22 29.10
N PRO A 527 15.40 -22.72 28.21
CA PRO A 527 15.42 -22.28 26.82
C PRO A 527 14.16 -22.73 26.08
N LYS A 528 13.52 -21.78 25.38
CA LYS A 528 12.34 -22.03 24.56
C LYS A 528 12.49 -21.45 23.17
N ILE A 529 11.81 -22.04 22.19
CA ILE A 529 11.56 -21.43 20.89
C ILE A 529 10.05 -21.33 20.70
N GLY A 530 9.54 -20.10 20.68
CA GLY A 530 8.11 -19.85 20.79
C GLY A 530 7.54 -20.47 22.07
N GLY A 531 6.53 -21.35 21.93
CA GLY A 531 5.93 -22.05 23.07
C GLY A 531 6.62 -23.37 23.47
N SER A 532 7.68 -23.79 22.78
CA SER A 532 8.28 -25.12 22.96
C SER A 532 9.50 -25.05 23.88
N VAL A 533 9.47 -25.79 25.00
CA VAL A 533 10.63 -25.95 25.90
C VAL A 533 11.63 -26.91 25.27
N LEU A 534 12.90 -26.51 25.23
CA LEU A 534 13.98 -27.31 24.71
C LEU A 534 14.65 -28.12 25.82
N SER A 535 14.84 -29.42 25.60
CA SER A 535 15.75 -30.23 26.40
C SER A 535 17.22 -29.78 26.21
N PRO A 536 18.14 -30.17 27.11
CA PRO A 536 19.56 -29.84 26.97
C PRO A 536 20.16 -30.25 25.62
N LEU A 537 19.79 -31.42 25.10
CA LEU A 537 20.23 -31.91 23.79
C LEU A 537 19.65 -31.06 22.66
N GLU A 538 18.36 -30.72 22.71
CA GLU A 538 17.72 -29.88 21.68
C GLU A 538 18.31 -28.47 21.63
N TYR A 539 18.48 -27.85 22.80
CA TYR A 539 19.15 -26.55 22.93
C TYR A 539 20.56 -26.61 22.35
N ARG A 540 21.33 -27.65 22.68
CA ARG A 540 22.69 -27.81 22.15
C ARG A 540 22.69 -27.97 20.63
N LEU A 541 21.84 -28.84 20.10
CA LEU A 541 21.72 -29.05 18.66
C LEU A 541 21.39 -27.75 17.93
N VAL A 542 20.37 -27.00 18.36
CA VAL A 542 20.01 -25.71 17.73
C VAL A 542 21.14 -24.69 17.86
N SER A 543 21.82 -24.60 19.00
CA SER A 543 22.94 -23.66 19.21
C SER A 543 24.12 -23.89 18.25
N LEU A 544 24.32 -25.14 17.80
CA LEU A 544 25.36 -25.50 16.85
C LEU A 544 24.90 -25.37 15.39
N CYS A 545 23.61 -25.20 15.14
CA CYS A 545 23.04 -24.94 13.81
C CYS A 545 23.25 -23.47 13.38
N GLY A 546 24.45 -22.92 13.54
CA GLY A 546 24.77 -21.55 13.10
C GLY A 546 25.07 -21.43 11.60
N GLY A 547 24.97 -22.52 10.84
CA GLY A 547 25.33 -22.60 9.42
C GLY A 547 26.83 -22.74 9.14
N ARG A 548 27.68 -22.84 10.17
CA ARG A 548 29.16 -22.90 10.02
C ARG A 548 29.71 -24.32 9.98
N LEU A 549 29.06 -25.25 10.67
CA LEU A 549 29.47 -26.65 10.78
C LEU A 549 28.62 -27.52 9.87
N ARG A 550 29.22 -28.59 9.32
CA ARG A 550 28.45 -29.66 8.68
C ARG A 550 27.64 -30.39 9.72
N LEU A 551 26.50 -30.97 9.32
CA LEU A 551 25.65 -31.74 10.22
C LEU A 551 26.43 -32.88 10.90
N SER A 552 27.33 -33.56 10.19
CA SER A 552 28.19 -34.59 10.80
C SER A 552 28.99 -34.06 12.00
N ALA A 553 29.58 -32.87 11.87
CA ALA A 553 30.37 -32.24 12.94
C ALA A 553 29.51 -31.72 14.09
N VAL A 554 28.27 -31.27 13.79
CA VAL A 554 27.28 -30.92 14.83
C VAL A 554 26.94 -32.16 15.66
N LEU A 555 26.66 -33.28 14.99
CA LEU A 555 26.31 -34.54 15.65
C LEU A 555 27.47 -35.10 16.47
N ASP A 556 28.71 -35.04 15.96
CA ASP A 556 29.89 -35.49 16.71
C ASP A 556 30.06 -34.70 18.01
N LYS A 557 29.97 -33.36 17.96
CA LYS A 557 30.05 -32.51 19.15
C LYS A 557 28.95 -32.80 20.17
N CYS A 558 27.72 -33.03 19.72
CA CYS A 558 26.64 -33.41 20.63
C CYS A 558 26.80 -34.83 21.17
N PHE A 559 27.41 -35.76 20.41
CA PHE A 559 27.70 -37.11 20.90
C PHE A 559 28.76 -37.08 22.01
N ASP A 560 29.77 -36.23 21.91
CA ASP A 560 30.79 -36.09 22.96
C ASP A 560 30.19 -35.64 24.31
N GLU A 561 29.12 -34.84 24.27
CA GLU A 561 28.47 -34.30 25.48
C GLU A 561 27.32 -35.19 26.01
N PHE A 562 26.57 -35.84 25.11
CA PHE A 562 25.31 -36.53 25.44
C PHE A 562 25.30 -38.02 25.07
N GLY A 563 26.35 -38.53 24.43
CA GLY A 563 26.42 -39.88 23.86
C GLY A 563 26.34 -40.99 24.90
N GLN A 564 26.77 -40.76 26.14
CA GLN A 564 26.66 -41.73 27.24
C GLN A 564 25.23 -42.15 27.57
N ASN A 565 24.23 -41.37 27.15
CA ASN A 565 22.81 -41.67 27.35
C ASN A 565 22.22 -42.60 26.26
N TYR A 566 23.03 -43.07 25.31
CA TYR A 566 22.58 -43.87 24.18
C TYR A 566 23.35 -45.20 24.07
N PRO A 567 22.70 -46.30 23.61
CA PRO A 567 23.36 -47.61 23.47
C PRO A 567 24.52 -47.63 22.48
N SER A 568 24.48 -46.77 21.46
CA SER A 568 25.54 -46.63 20.46
C SER A 568 25.53 -45.24 19.82
N LYS A 569 26.65 -44.87 19.17
CA LYS A 569 26.73 -43.65 18.35
C LYS A 569 25.68 -43.63 17.23
N ASN A 570 25.35 -44.78 16.67
CA ASN A 570 24.34 -44.89 15.62
C ASN A 570 22.92 -44.57 16.15
N ASP A 571 22.59 -45.05 17.35
CA ASP A 571 21.30 -44.77 17.99
C ASP A 571 21.14 -43.30 18.40
N PHE A 572 22.23 -42.69 18.89
CA PHE A 572 22.30 -41.25 19.12
C PHE A 572 22.04 -40.49 17.82
N VAL A 573 22.80 -40.78 16.75
CA VAL A 573 22.70 -40.09 15.47
C VAL A 573 21.29 -40.20 14.88
N LYS A 574 20.66 -41.37 14.92
CA LYS A 574 19.26 -41.54 14.48
C LYS A 574 18.27 -40.69 15.29
N SER A 575 18.52 -40.51 16.58
CA SER A 575 17.67 -39.71 17.46
C SER A 575 17.89 -38.22 17.24
N ALA A 576 19.14 -37.77 17.18
CA ALA A 576 19.50 -36.38 16.91
C ALA A 576 19.07 -35.92 15.51
N VAL A 577 19.20 -36.76 14.48
CA VAL A 577 18.72 -36.42 13.13
C VAL A 577 17.19 -36.32 13.09
N ARG A 578 16.45 -37.12 13.87
CA ARG A 578 14.99 -36.94 14.04
C ARG A 578 14.65 -35.58 14.67
N LEU A 579 15.39 -35.15 15.69
CA LEU A 579 15.23 -33.83 16.30
C LEU A 579 15.56 -32.70 15.31
N ILE A 580 16.67 -32.80 14.59
CA ILE A 580 17.07 -31.83 13.55
C ILE A 580 15.99 -31.72 12.46
N LYS A 581 15.43 -32.84 11.99
CA LYS A 581 14.31 -32.82 11.03
C LYS A 581 13.05 -32.19 11.63
N SER A 582 12.76 -32.42 12.91
CA SER A 582 11.68 -31.72 13.63
C SER A 582 11.93 -30.21 13.68
N PHE A 583 13.16 -29.76 13.90
CA PHE A 583 13.49 -28.33 13.89
C PHE A 583 13.27 -27.68 12.52
N GLU A 584 13.62 -28.38 11.43
CA GLU A 584 13.32 -27.90 10.08
C GLU A 584 11.80 -27.88 9.81
N GLN A 585 11.06 -28.90 10.25
CA GLN A 585 9.58 -28.93 10.14
C GLN A 585 8.91 -27.78 10.91
N ASN A 586 9.49 -27.39 12.05
CA ASN A 586 9.07 -26.23 12.83
C ASN A 586 9.63 -24.90 12.29
N LEU A 587 10.39 -24.93 11.19
CA LEU A 587 11.03 -23.78 10.55
C LEU A 587 11.98 -23.02 11.50
N TRP A 588 12.64 -23.72 12.41
CA TRP A 588 13.66 -23.12 13.30
C TRP A 588 15.03 -23.12 12.63
N ILE A 589 15.28 -24.08 11.75
CA ILE A 589 16.50 -24.21 10.97
C ILE A 589 16.16 -24.56 9.52
N GLY A 590 17.11 -24.37 8.62
CA GLY A 590 17.14 -25.00 7.31
C GLY A 590 18.55 -25.47 6.97
N PHE A 591 18.74 -26.02 5.78
CA PHE A 591 20.04 -26.54 5.34
C PHE A 591 20.62 -25.73 4.19
N SER A 592 21.92 -25.48 4.24
CA SER A 592 22.69 -24.89 3.13
C SER A 592 23.68 -25.89 2.55
N ALA A 593 23.93 -25.81 1.25
CA ALA A 593 24.98 -26.56 0.57
C ALA A 593 26.40 -26.01 0.87
N VAL A 594 26.49 -24.73 1.24
CA VAL A 594 27.74 -24.05 1.55
C VAL A 594 27.72 -23.55 3.00
N PRO A 595 28.88 -23.48 3.69
CA PRO A 595 28.93 -22.89 5.01
C PRO A 595 28.48 -21.43 4.92
N ARG A 596 27.79 -20.95 5.95
CA ARG A 596 27.57 -19.52 6.17
C ARG A 596 28.95 -18.89 6.26
N GLN A 597 29.38 -18.24 5.17
CA GLN A 597 30.57 -17.40 5.19
C GLN A 597 30.31 -16.31 6.23
N ALA A 598 31.36 -15.84 6.90
CA ALA A 598 31.27 -14.61 7.67
C ALA A 598 31.05 -13.46 6.67
N GLU A 599 29.83 -13.30 6.17
CA GLU A 599 29.46 -12.16 5.33
C GLU A 599 29.57 -10.89 6.17
N ASP A 600 30.65 -10.14 5.89
CA ASP A 600 30.77 -8.69 5.86
C ASP A 600 30.10 -7.88 6.97
N THR A 601 30.76 -7.83 8.12
CA THR A 601 31.02 -6.55 8.79
C THR A 601 32.53 -6.28 8.78
N LYS A 602 33.06 -5.79 7.66
CA LYS A 602 34.29 -4.99 7.71
C LYS A 602 33.98 -3.66 8.39
N SER A 603 33.85 -3.66 9.70
CA SER A 603 33.87 -2.42 10.49
C SER A 603 35.31 -1.93 10.52
N VAL A 604 35.59 -0.78 9.90
CA VAL A 604 36.83 -0.04 10.14
C VAL A 604 36.67 0.63 11.50
N ILE A 605 37.46 0.22 12.49
CA ILE A 605 37.51 0.82 13.83
C ILE A 605 38.65 1.84 13.83
N LEU A 606 38.35 3.11 14.05
CA LEU A 606 39.34 4.17 14.20
C LEU A 606 39.40 4.59 15.67
N ASN A 607 40.54 4.31 16.32
CA ASN A 607 40.79 4.66 17.72
C ASN A 607 41.50 6.00 17.83
N PHE A 608 40.91 6.94 18.58
CA PHE A 608 41.51 8.22 18.92
C PHE A 608 41.89 8.22 20.41
N SER A 609 43.00 7.55 20.74
CA SER A 609 43.61 7.65 22.06
C SER A 609 45.02 8.24 21.95
N ASN A 610 45.18 9.40 22.59
CA ASN A 610 46.42 10.14 22.86
C ASN A 610 47.24 10.67 21.66
N THR A 611 47.16 12.00 21.48
CA THR A 611 48.24 12.95 21.09
C THR A 611 49.12 12.71 19.86
N GLU A 612 48.83 11.76 18.98
CA GLU A 612 49.35 11.81 17.61
C GLU A 612 48.20 11.82 16.62
N TYR A 613 48.11 12.92 15.84
CA TYR A 613 47.26 12.99 14.67
C TYR A 613 47.72 11.92 13.67
N THR A 614 47.16 10.71 13.75
CA THR A 614 47.21 9.78 12.62
C THR A 614 46.41 10.41 11.49
N ASN A 615 47.12 10.94 10.49
CA ASN A 615 46.57 11.52 9.28
C ASN A 615 45.55 10.56 8.63
N ILE A 616 44.29 10.97 8.61
CA ILE A 616 43.15 10.26 7.98
C ILE A 616 43.23 10.37 6.43
N GLU A 617 44.34 10.83 5.87
CA GLU A 617 44.52 10.99 4.41
C GLU A 617 44.66 9.66 3.64
N TYR A 618 44.81 8.52 4.33
CA TYR A 618 45.00 7.20 3.70
C TYR A 618 43.89 6.20 4.06
N VAL A 619 42.64 6.52 3.79
CA VAL A 619 41.58 5.50 3.67
C VAL A 619 41.35 5.22 2.19
N ASN A 620 41.78 4.05 1.74
CA ASN A 620 41.63 3.63 0.33
C ASN A 620 40.13 3.50 -0.02
N PRO A 621 39.60 4.25 -1.00
CA PRO A 621 38.17 4.25 -1.37
C PRO A 621 37.62 2.87 -1.79
N ALA A 622 38.49 1.95 -2.20
CA ALA A 622 38.10 0.60 -2.58
C ALA A 622 37.83 -0.33 -1.37
N GLN A 623 38.06 0.12 -0.13
CA GLN A 623 37.93 -0.70 1.09
C GLN A 623 36.95 -0.14 2.15
N THR A 624 36.36 1.04 1.96
CA THR A 624 35.36 1.59 2.88
C THR A 624 34.03 0.83 2.76
N SER A 625 33.56 0.26 3.88
CA SER A 625 32.28 -0.45 3.97
C SER A 625 31.09 0.52 4.06
N GLU A 626 29.84 0.02 3.98
CA GLU A 626 28.64 0.86 4.17
C GLU A 626 28.58 1.57 5.55
N ARG A 627 29.44 1.18 6.51
CA ARG A 627 29.37 1.60 7.90
C ARG A 627 30.74 1.81 8.57
N ALA A 628 30.93 2.95 9.23
CA ALA A 628 32.14 3.30 9.99
C ALA A 628 31.88 3.49 11.49
N VAL A 629 32.87 3.19 12.34
CA VAL A 629 32.80 3.37 13.81
C VAL A 629 33.98 4.25 14.28
N ILE A 630 33.68 5.27 15.07
CA ILE A 630 34.61 6.23 15.65
C ILE A 630 34.63 6.04 17.17
N GLU A 631 35.80 5.78 17.77
CA GLU A 631 35.96 5.88 19.23
C GLU A 631 36.28 7.33 19.64
N MET A 632 35.51 7.84 20.58
CA MET A 632 35.53 9.23 21.05
C MET A 632 36.15 9.28 22.44
N SER A 633 37.21 10.07 22.58
CA SER A 633 37.78 10.38 23.89
C SER A 633 36.82 11.24 24.73
N ALA A 634 36.77 11.03 26.04
CA ALA A 634 35.97 11.86 26.95
C ALA A 634 36.48 13.31 26.94
N GLY A 635 35.56 14.27 26.80
CA GLY A 635 35.87 15.71 26.69
C GLY A 635 36.10 16.23 25.26
N ALA A 636 36.10 15.33 24.26
CA ALA A 636 36.26 15.67 22.84
C ALA A 636 35.23 16.69 22.38
N GLY A 637 35.70 17.71 21.65
CA GLY A 637 34.89 18.85 21.20
C GLY A 637 34.55 18.81 19.72
N ILE A 638 33.65 19.70 19.29
CA ILE A 638 33.12 19.73 17.92
C ILE A 638 34.20 19.88 16.85
N ASN A 639 35.27 20.63 17.16
CA ASN A 639 36.38 20.89 16.25
C ASN A 639 37.25 19.67 15.98
N GLU A 640 37.23 18.67 16.86
CA GLU A 640 37.99 17.42 16.69
C GLU A 640 37.18 16.37 15.91
N LEU A 641 35.87 16.31 16.15
CA LEU A 641 35.00 15.24 15.64
C LEU A 641 34.42 15.53 14.26
N ARG A 642 34.13 16.80 13.95
CA ARG A 642 33.50 17.22 12.69
C ARG A 642 34.32 16.86 11.44
N PRO A 643 35.64 17.16 11.38
CA PRO A 643 36.42 16.85 10.18
C PRO A 643 36.53 15.35 9.90
N ALA A 644 36.54 14.51 10.93
CA ALA A 644 36.58 13.06 10.79
C ALA A 644 35.29 12.48 10.22
N VAL A 645 34.15 12.98 10.69
CA VAL A 645 32.82 12.63 10.17
C VAL A 645 32.68 13.02 8.70
N GLU A 646 33.04 14.24 8.35
CA GLU A 646 32.94 14.75 6.98
C GLU A 646 33.83 13.95 6.01
N ASN A 647 35.03 13.58 6.45
CA ASN A 647 35.95 12.77 5.65
C ASN A 647 35.40 11.35 5.38
N LEU A 648 34.76 10.71 6.37
CA LEU A 648 34.12 9.40 6.19
C LEU A 648 32.92 9.46 5.23
N ILE A 649 32.13 10.54 5.29
CA ILE A 649 31.01 10.77 4.38
C ILE A 649 31.52 10.96 2.95
N ILE A 650 32.56 11.78 2.75
CA ILE A 650 33.19 12.02 1.44
C ILE A 650 33.71 10.71 0.83
N ASN A 651 34.22 9.80 1.67
CA ASN A 651 34.72 8.49 1.26
C ASN A 651 33.66 7.37 1.19
N GLY A 652 32.38 7.73 1.19
CA GLY A 652 31.27 6.83 0.84
C GLY A 652 30.62 6.09 2.01
N ALA A 653 30.95 6.42 3.27
CA ALA A 653 30.26 5.84 4.42
C ALA A 653 28.80 6.32 4.46
N LYS A 654 27.85 5.37 4.48
CA LYS A 654 26.42 5.68 4.61
C LYS A 654 25.99 5.82 6.08
N ILE A 655 26.74 5.23 7.00
CA ILE A 655 26.44 5.18 8.44
C ILE A 655 27.72 5.44 9.24
N VAL A 656 27.68 6.35 10.22
CA VAL A 656 28.81 6.65 11.12
C VAL A 656 28.37 6.47 12.59
N THR A 657 29.10 5.65 13.35
CA THR A 657 28.80 5.30 14.77
C THR A 657 29.84 5.92 15.70
N GLY A 658 29.46 6.47 16.85
CA GLY A 658 30.39 7.05 17.84
C GLY A 658 30.34 6.32 19.19
N ARG A 659 31.48 5.89 19.74
CA ARG A 659 31.55 5.20 21.04
C ARG A 659 32.46 5.95 21.99
N ILE A 660 32.04 6.25 23.22
CA ILE A 660 32.93 6.83 24.24
C ILE A 660 33.85 5.72 24.78
N ALA A 661 35.15 5.97 24.82
CA ALA A 661 36.14 4.99 25.26
C ALA A 661 35.85 4.42 26.65
N SER A 662 36.01 3.10 26.84
CA SER A 662 35.76 2.41 28.10
C SER A 662 36.88 2.64 29.13
N GLY A 663 36.52 2.77 30.41
CA GLY A 663 37.47 2.91 31.54
C GLY A 663 37.36 4.21 32.35
N LEU A 664 36.28 4.96 32.19
CA LEU A 664 36.08 6.28 32.82
C LEU A 664 35.47 6.15 34.22
N SER A 665 35.96 6.96 35.15
CA SER A 665 35.52 6.99 36.55
C SER A 665 34.28 7.89 36.73
N GLU A 666 33.57 7.79 37.86
CA GLU A 666 32.45 8.72 38.17
C GLU A 666 32.87 10.20 38.19
N ALA A 667 34.17 10.50 38.33
CA ALA A 667 34.71 11.86 38.26
C ALA A 667 34.73 12.47 36.83
N ASP A 668 34.51 11.66 35.79
CA ASP A 668 34.59 12.07 34.38
C ASP A 668 33.24 12.51 33.78
N ALA A 669 32.18 12.57 34.59
CA ALA A 669 30.81 12.84 34.15
C ALA A 669 30.66 14.14 33.33
N ALA A 670 31.35 15.21 33.71
CA ALA A 670 31.29 16.49 32.98
C ALA A 670 31.93 16.41 31.58
N ALA A 671 33.01 15.63 31.44
CA ALA A 671 33.69 15.42 30.15
C ALA A 671 32.85 14.54 29.22
N VAL A 672 32.19 13.52 29.77
CA VAL A 672 31.24 12.66 29.05
C VAL A 672 30.03 13.46 28.55
N ILE A 673 29.45 14.32 29.40
CA ILE A 673 28.32 15.20 29.03
C ILE A 673 28.71 16.14 27.88
N LYS A 674 29.89 16.77 27.95
CA LYS A 674 30.39 17.66 26.90
C LYS A 674 30.53 16.95 25.55
N THR A 675 31.05 15.72 25.56
CA THR A 675 31.20 14.89 24.35
C THR A 675 29.84 14.43 23.81
N ALA A 676 28.88 14.14 24.69
CA ALA A 676 27.51 13.81 24.31
C ALA A 676 26.77 14.99 23.64
N ASP A 677 26.86 16.20 24.19
CA ASP A 677 26.27 17.41 23.59
C ASP A 677 26.87 17.72 22.21
N THR A 678 28.17 17.48 22.07
CA THR A 678 28.88 17.61 20.80
C THR A 678 28.37 16.60 19.76
N ALA A 679 28.17 15.34 20.16
CA ALA A 679 27.60 14.31 19.28
C ALA A 679 26.16 14.65 18.84
N LEU A 680 25.32 15.16 19.75
CA LEU A 680 23.96 15.61 19.44
C LEU A 680 23.95 16.78 18.45
N THR A 681 24.93 17.68 18.55
CA THR A 681 25.10 18.77 17.58
C THR A 681 25.42 18.20 16.19
N LEU A 682 26.34 17.25 16.07
CA LEU A 682 26.68 16.61 14.78
C LEU A 682 25.51 15.83 14.18
N ILE A 683 24.71 15.13 15.01
CA ILE A 683 23.48 14.43 14.59
C ILE A 683 22.48 15.42 13.96
N SER A 684 22.38 16.63 14.55
CA SER A 684 21.49 17.67 14.02
C SER A 684 21.99 18.29 12.71
N GLU A 685 23.31 18.38 12.53
CA GLU A 685 23.94 18.93 11.33
C GLU A 685 23.96 17.93 10.16
N TYR A 686 24.01 16.63 10.45
CA TYR A 686 24.06 15.52 9.48
C TYR A 686 22.91 14.51 9.68
N PRO A 687 21.64 14.95 9.56
CA PRO A 687 20.49 14.09 9.82
C PRO A 687 20.42 12.94 8.81
N GLY A 688 20.24 11.71 9.31
CA GLY A 688 20.14 10.49 8.50
C GLY A 688 21.43 9.68 8.37
N ILE A 689 22.54 10.14 8.95
CA ILE A 689 23.84 9.42 8.96
C ILE A 689 24.13 8.83 10.37
N PHE A 690 23.42 9.30 11.40
CA PHE A 690 23.61 8.96 12.81
C PHE A 690 22.29 8.54 13.50
N GLU A 691 22.36 7.77 14.59
CA GLU A 691 21.24 7.43 15.49
C GLU A 691 21.55 7.99 16.92
N ALA A 692 20.73 7.76 17.98
CA ALA A 692 21.07 8.09 19.39
C ALA A 692 20.32 7.23 20.44
N TYR A 693 20.91 6.93 21.62
CA TYR A 693 20.28 6.21 22.74
C TYR A 693 20.52 6.88 24.12
N TYR A 694 19.53 6.80 25.03
CA TYR A 694 19.54 7.41 26.37
C TYR A 694 19.23 6.39 27.48
N ASP A 695 19.87 6.53 28.65
CA ASP A 695 19.51 5.80 29.89
C ASP A 695 19.55 6.75 31.11
N ASP A 696 18.54 6.69 31.98
CA ASP A 696 18.35 7.56 33.15
C ASP A 696 18.58 9.08 32.93
N GLY A 697 18.24 9.59 31.74
CA GLY A 697 18.36 11.02 31.41
C GLY A 697 19.77 11.47 30.99
N TYR A 698 20.73 10.56 30.87
CA TYR A 698 22.10 10.85 30.40
C TYR A 698 22.51 9.94 29.23
N LEU A 699 23.24 10.51 28.26
CA LEU A 699 23.74 9.78 27.09
C LEU A 699 25.00 8.98 27.50
N ARG A 700 24.87 7.68 27.80
CA ARG A 700 26.04 6.83 28.14
C ARG A 700 26.69 6.14 26.95
N ASN A 701 25.94 5.86 25.89
CA ASN A 701 26.41 5.12 24.72
C ASN A 701 25.61 5.54 23.47
N ALA A 702 26.28 5.81 22.36
CA ALA A 702 25.68 5.89 21.04
C ALA A 702 25.95 4.56 20.30
N VAL A 703 25.12 3.54 20.59
CA VAL A 703 25.21 2.22 19.95
C VAL A 703 24.14 2.10 18.88
N PHE A 704 24.54 1.90 17.64
CA PHE A 704 23.63 1.64 16.51
C PHE A 704 23.81 0.19 16.08
N ASN A 705 22.76 -0.46 15.59
CA ASN A 705 22.61 -1.92 15.72
C ASN A 705 23.69 -2.75 15.00
N GLY A 706 24.37 -3.67 15.70
CA GLY A 706 25.08 -4.84 15.13
C GLY A 706 26.38 -5.28 15.81
N GLY A 707 26.29 -6.07 16.91
CA GLY A 707 27.27 -7.11 17.31
C GLY A 707 28.32 -6.83 18.41
N ALA A 708 28.32 -7.68 19.46
CA ALA A 708 29.27 -7.84 20.60
C ALA A 708 29.03 -6.90 21.81
N GLN A 709 28.95 -7.33 23.08
CA GLN A 709 29.51 -8.47 23.82
C GLN A 709 28.48 -9.08 24.81
N TYR A 710 28.71 -10.33 25.23
CA TYR A 710 27.67 -11.34 25.45
C TYR A 710 27.37 -11.71 26.93
N GLU A 711 28.01 -11.14 27.95
CA GLU A 711 27.87 -11.68 29.33
C GLU A 711 27.19 -10.76 30.35
N GLU A 712 27.19 -9.43 30.18
CA GLU A 712 26.45 -8.51 31.09
C GLU A 712 25.01 -8.21 30.63
N HIS A 713 24.66 -8.50 29.38
CA HIS A 713 23.35 -8.21 28.80
C HIS A 713 22.25 -9.23 29.13
N ALA A 714 22.61 -10.45 29.56
CA ALA A 714 21.64 -11.50 29.88
C ALA A 714 20.81 -11.19 31.14
N ALA A 715 21.40 -10.50 32.12
CA ALA A 715 20.72 -10.13 33.37
C ALA A 715 19.80 -8.90 33.19
N ALA A 716 20.15 -7.96 32.31
CA ALA A 716 19.33 -6.77 32.03
C ALA A 716 18.12 -7.08 31.13
N ALA A 717 18.27 -7.98 30.15
CA ALA A 717 17.21 -8.33 29.20
C ALA A 717 16.02 -9.05 29.88
N GLN A 718 16.28 -9.94 30.86
CA GLN A 718 15.23 -10.62 31.63
C GLN A 718 14.37 -9.66 32.47
N THR A 719 14.93 -8.51 32.88
CA THR A 719 14.20 -7.50 33.67
C THR A 719 13.37 -6.56 32.79
N ILE A 720 13.70 -6.48 31.49
CA ILE A 720 13.11 -5.56 30.52
C ILE A 720 11.87 -6.18 29.86
N ASP A 721 11.82 -7.49 29.61
CA ASP A 721 10.74 -8.09 28.83
C ASP A 721 9.38 -8.13 29.57
N SER A 722 9.40 -8.39 30.88
CA SER A 722 8.19 -8.27 31.73
C SER A 722 7.69 -6.83 31.90
N LYS A 723 8.58 -5.84 31.73
CA LYS A 723 8.24 -4.40 31.75
C LYS A 723 7.88 -3.85 30.38
N ILE A 724 8.31 -4.45 29.26
CA ILE A 724 7.93 -4.03 27.90
C ILE A 724 6.52 -4.49 27.57
N ALA A 725 6.12 -5.72 27.89
CA ALA A 725 4.72 -6.15 27.74
C ALA A 725 3.76 -5.30 28.61
N GLY A 726 4.19 -4.95 29.84
CA GLY A 726 3.49 -4.02 30.71
C GLY A 726 3.57 -2.54 30.28
N ARG A 727 4.60 -2.14 29.53
CA ARG A 727 4.77 -0.79 28.96
C ARG A 727 4.08 -0.63 27.61
N MET A 728 3.88 -1.69 26.81
CA MET A 728 3.13 -1.65 25.54
C MET A 728 1.64 -1.35 25.79
N LEU A 729 1.08 -1.87 26.89
CA LEU A 729 -0.22 -1.44 27.42
C LEU A 729 -0.22 -0.02 28.00
N LYS A 730 0.96 0.49 28.42
CA LYS A 730 1.14 1.89 28.85
C LYS A 730 1.48 2.85 27.71
N VAL A 731 1.98 2.46 26.53
CA VAL A 731 2.18 3.40 25.40
C VAL A 731 0.83 3.84 24.83
N HIS A 732 -0.15 2.93 24.83
CA HIS A 732 -1.54 3.26 24.52
C HIS A 732 -2.18 4.24 25.54
N ASN A 733 -1.63 4.35 26.75
CA ASN A 733 -2.16 5.17 27.86
C ASN A 733 -1.23 6.27 28.40
N SER A 734 0.03 6.34 27.96
CA SER A 734 1.05 7.22 28.54
C SER A 734 1.45 8.31 27.55
N LYS A 735 1.29 9.53 28.03
CA LYS A 735 1.73 10.79 27.43
C LYS A 735 3.27 10.90 27.32
N SER A 736 3.99 9.80 27.07
CA SER A 736 5.47 9.72 27.21
C SER A 736 6.24 10.06 25.94
N ILE A 737 5.73 9.75 24.75
CA ILE A 737 6.34 10.17 23.48
C ILE A 737 5.66 11.46 23.01
N LYS A 738 6.45 12.54 22.83
CA LYS A 738 5.94 13.81 22.30
C LYS A 738 5.49 13.63 20.85
N PHE A 739 4.37 14.25 20.50
CA PHE A 739 3.81 14.21 19.14
C PHE A 739 4.84 14.58 18.06
N GLU A 740 5.62 15.64 18.27
CA GLU A 740 6.64 16.09 17.31
C GLU A 740 7.72 15.03 17.06
N THR A 741 8.08 14.26 18.10
CA THR A 741 9.04 13.16 17.98
C THR A 741 8.47 12.04 17.10
N ALA A 742 7.22 11.63 17.33
CA ALA A 742 6.57 10.64 16.48
C ALA A 742 6.45 11.14 15.03
N LEU A 743 6.03 12.39 14.82
CA LEU A 743 5.88 12.98 13.50
C LEU A 743 7.22 13.07 12.72
N ALA A 744 8.33 13.34 13.41
CA ALA A 744 9.65 13.36 12.79
C ALA A 744 10.02 12.01 12.17
N HIS A 745 9.73 10.90 12.85
CA HIS A 745 9.97 9.55 12.31
C HIS A 745 9.14 9.27 11.04
N PHE A 746 7.88 9.69 11.01
CA PHE A 746 7.07 9.57 9.79
C PHE A 746 7.56 10.47 8.66
N ARG A 747 8.03 11.70 8.95
CA ARG A 747 8.62 12.58 7.94
C ARG A 747 9.89 11.98 7.35
N LEU A 748 10.75 11.37 8.17
CA LEU A 748 11.94 10.66 7.69
C LEU A 748 11.57 9.52 6.73
N HIS A 749 10.57 8.71 7.08
CA HIS A 749 10.06 7.67 6.18
C HIS A 749 9.51 8.26 4.87
N GLU A 750 8.58 9.20 4.97
CA GLU A 750 7.84 9.73 3.82
C GLU A 750 8.69 10.58 2.87
N GLN A 751 9.66 11.32 3.40
CA GLN A 751 10.49 12.25 2.62
C GLN A 751 11.79 11.61 2.12
N HIS A 752 12.35 10.66 2.89
CA HIS A 752 13.67 10.11 2.64
C HIS A 752 13.71 8.58 2.53
N GLY A 753 12.60 7.88 2.76
CA GLY A 753 12.56 6.42 2.76
C GLY A 753 13.33 5.79 3.92
N ILE A 754 13.53 6.53 5.02
CA ILE A 754 14.32 6.09 6.17
C ILE A 754 13.40 5.44 7.22
N ASP A 755 13.51 4.13 7.39
CA ASP A 755 12.79 3.34 8.39
C ASP A 755 13.57 3.26 9.71
N THR A 756 13.21 4.09 10.69
CA THR A 756 13.80 3.97 12.04
C THR A 756 13.22 2.77 12.80
N ILE A 757 13.92 2.30 13.84
CA ILE A 757 13.38 1.25 14.73
C ILE A 757 12.02 1.66 15.33
N PHE A 758 11.88 2.93 15.74
CA PHE A 758 10.60 3.45 16.24
C PHE A 758 9.50 3.40 15.18
N TYR A 759 9.82 3.80 13.94
CA TYR A 759 8.87 3.70 12.84
C TYR A 759 8.51 2.23 12.55
N GLY A 760 9.48 1.36 12.28
CA GLY A 760 9.26 -0.02 11.86
C GLY A 760 8.70 -0.95 12.94
N ARG A 761 9.06 -0.76 14.22
CA ARG A 761 8.67 -1.67 15.31
C ARG A 761 7.63 -1.12 16.27
N ILE A 762 7.45 0.20 16.36
CA ILE A 762 6.54 0.81 17.36
C ILE A 762 5.35 1.50 16.70
N PHE A 763 5.58 2.33 15.68
CA PHE A 763 4.51 3.16 15.10
C PHE A 763 3.79 2.51 13.93
N SER A 764 4.53 2.03 12.91
CA SER A 764 3.95 1.44 11.71
C SER A 764 3.14 0.15 11.93
N PRO A 765 3.39 -0.68 12.98
CA PRO A 765 2.57 -1.86 13.23
C PRO A 765 1.14 -1.54 13.70
N ASP A 766 0.90 -0.37 14.30
CA ASP A 766 -0.45 0.08 14.69
C ASP A 766 -1.07 0.85 13.51
N PRO A 767 -2.13 0.33 12.86
CA PRO A 767 -2.71 0.97 11.67
C PRO A 767 -3.31 2.36 11.94
N LEU A 768 -3.81 2.63 13.16
CA LEU A 768 -4.37 3.93 13.50
C LEU A 768 -3.25 4.97 13.64
N ILE A 769 -2.19 4.64 14.37
CA ILE A 769 -1.01 5.51 14.51
C ILE A 769 -0.37 5.73 13.14
N TYR A 770 -0.17 4.65 12.38
CA TYR A 770 0.38 4.71 11.03
C TYR A 770 -0.41 5.67 10.14
N ASN A 771 -1.72 5.47 9.99
CA ASN A 771 -2.54 6.32 9.12
C ASN A 771 -2.58 7.77 9.62
N TYR A 772 -2.72 7.98 10.93
CA TYR A 772 -2.80 9.31 11.53
C TYR A 772 -1.54 10.14 11.23
N PHE A 773 -0.35 9.64 11.56
CA PHE A 773 0.89 10.39 11.35
C PHE A 773 1.33 10.43 9.88
N THR A 774 0.97 9.43 9.06
CA THR A 774 1.22 9.47 7.61
C THR A 774 0.43 10.60 6.93
N ILE A 775 -0.85 10.75 7.27
CA ILE A 775 -1.69 11.82 6.71
C ILE A 775 -1.15 13.21 7.11
N ILE A 776 -0.74 13.38 8.38
CA ILE A 776 -0.17 14.65 8.87
C ILE A 776 1.21 14.94 8.25
N SER A 777 2.11 13.96 8.20
CA SER A 777 3.47 14.15 7.67
C SER A 777 3.46 14.55 6.19
N ARG A 778 2.46 14.09 5.42
CA ARG A 778 2.18 14.51 4.04
C ARG A 778 1.48 15.88 3.92
N GLY A 779 1.13 16.52 5.04
CA GLY A 779 0.45 17.82 5.07
C GLY A 779 -1.02 17.78 4.61
N ALA A 780 -1.62 16.59 4.55
CA ALA A 780 -2.94 16.38 3.94
C ALA A 780 -4.10 16.71 4.89
N ALA A 781 -3.87 16.54 6.18
CA ALA A 781 -4.77 16.95 7.24
C ALA A 781 -3.95 17.35 8.47
N GLN A 782 -4.59 18.04 9.41
CA GLN A 782 -3.95 18.57 10.61
C GLN A 782 -4.84 18.35 11.83
N ARG A 783 -4.24 18.51 13.02
CA ARG A 783 -4.99 18.46 14.27
C ARG A 783 -5.76 19.75 14.49
N THR A 784 -6.82 19.69 15.29
CA THR A 784 -7.58 20.87 15.72
C THR A 784 -6.65 21.93 16.33
N ALA A 785 -5.68 21.51 17.15
CA ALA A 785 -4.72 22.42 17.79
C ALA A 785 -3.87 23.21 16.77
N ASP A 786 -3.61 22.62 15.60
CA ASP A 786 -2.74 23.19 14.57
C ASP A 786 -3.54 24.03 13.55
N THR A 787 -4.88 24.03 13.63
CA THR A 787 -5.74 24.79 12.70
C THR A 787 -5.73 26.31 12.89
N GLY A 788 -5.14 26.81 13.99
CA GLY A 788 -5.26 28.21 14.40
C GLY A 788 -6.60 28.56 15.07
N ILE A 789 -7.51 27.59 15.26
CA ILE A 789 -8.78 27.76 15.98
C ILE A 789 -8.55 27.89 17.50
N ALA A 790 -7.44 27.36 18.02
CA ALA A 790 -7.18 27.23 19.46
C ALA A 790 -6.42 28.43 20.09
N GLY A 791 -5.92 29.39 19.30
CA GLY A 791 -5.13 30.51 19.80
C GLY A 791 -5.07 31.68 18.82
N GLY A 792 -5.44 32.88 19.26
CA GLY A 792 -5.68 34.06 18.42
C GLY A 792 -4.44 34.81 17.93
N ALA A 793 -3.56 34.18 17.13
CA ALA A 793 -2.51 34.91 16.40
C ALA A 793 -2.01 34.12 15.17
N GLY A 794 -2.62 34.35 14.00
CA GLY A 794 -2.13 33.84 12.71
C GLY A 794 -2.75 34.62 11.52
N PRO A 795 -2.09 34.68 10.34
CA PRO A 795 -2.37 35.70 9.32
C PRO A 795 -3.69 35.55 8.52
N GLN A 796 -4.41 34.44 8.66
CA GLN A 796 -5.75 34.26 8.08
C GLN A 796 -6.63 33.43 9.04
N LYS A 797 -7.69 34.06 9.56
CA LYS A 797 -8.64 33.45 10.51
C LYS A 797 -9.67 32.64 9.72
N PHE A 798 -9.47 31.34 9.57
CA PHE A 798 -10.44 30.47 8.90
C PHE A 798 -11.61 30.12 9.82
N GLU A 799 -12.83 30.12 9.27
CA GLU A 799 -13.98 29.64 10.03
C GLU A 799 -13.91 28.13 10.25
N ARG A 800 -14.16 27.70 11.49
CA ARG A 800 -14.20 26.28 11.89
C ARG A 800 -15.16 25.44 11.01
N SER A 801 -16.26 26.04 10.55
CA SER A 801 -17.26 25.45 9.65
C SER A 801 -16.68 24.96 8.32
N SER A 802 -15.58 25.55 7.84
CA SER A 802 -14.96 25.21 6.55
C SER A 802 -14.09 23.95 6.58
N PHE A 803 -13.71 23.47 7.76
CA PHE A 803 -12.87 22.28 7.92
C PHE A 803 -13.62 21.00 7.62
N ARG A 804 -12.91 19.99 7.13
CA ARG A 804 -13.49 18.71 6.72
C ARG A 804 -12.96 17.60 7.63
N PRO A 805 -13.72 17.16 8.65
CA PRO A 805 -13.29 16.09 9.52
C PRO A 805 -13.19 14.78 8.71
N GLN A 806 -12.11 14.04 8.95
CA GLN A 806 -11.72 12.90 8.17
C GLN A 806 -11.20 11.80 9.09
N ARG A 807 -11.79 10.61 9.01
CA ARG A 807 -11.38 9.43 9.73
C ARG A 807 -10.12 8.81 9.14
N VAL A 808 -9.29 8.22 10.01
CA VAL A 808 -8.03 7.58 9.64
C VAL A 808 -8.10 6.06 9.65
N MET A 809 -9.32 5.52 9.67
CA MET A 809 -9.61 4.08 9.69
C MET A 809 -10.75 3.72 8.74
N ALA A 810 -10.68 2.53 8.17
CA ALA A 810 -11.78 1.97 7.38
C ALA A 810 -12.86 1.42 8.33
N VAL A 811 -14.07 1.97 8.26
CA VAL A 811 -15.10 1.66 9.27
C VAL A 811 -15.54 0.20 9.29
N TRP A 812 -15.54 -0.50 8.15
CA TRP A 812 -15.87 -1.93 8.11
C TRP A 812 -14.89 -2.84 8.88
N MET A 813 -13.66 -2.38 9.14
CA MET A 813 -12.69 -3.11 9.96
C MET A 813 -12.80 -2.73 11.44
N ALA A 814 -13.12 -1.47 11.71
CA ALA A 814 -13.12 -0.90 13.06
C ALA A 814 -14.43 -1.08 13.81
N LEU A 815 -15.57 -0.98 13.10
CA LEU A 815 -16.89 -1.08 13.70
C LEU A 815 -17.29 -2.54 13.93
N ASP A 816 -17.82 -2.76 15.12
CA ASP A 816 -18.49 -3.98 15.55
C ASP A 816 -19.96 -3.68 15.83
N PHE A 817 -20.83 -4.59 15.38
CA PHE A 817 -22.28 -4.54 15.58
C PHE A 817 -22.82 -5.81 16.28
N GLU A 818 -21.95 -6.77 16.64
CA GLU A 818 -22.36 -8.07 17.20
C GLU A 818 -23.14 -7.93 18.51
N ARG A 819 -22.89 -6.87 19.27
CA ARG A 819 -23.57 -6.58 20.55
C ARG A 819 -24.92 -5.86 20.40
N GLY A 820 -25.36 -5.63 19.15
CA GLY A 820 -26.61 -4.91 18.85
C GLY A 820 -26.47 -3.38 18.82
N TYR A 821 -25.27 -2.85 19.01
CA TYR A 821 -24.95 -1.42 18.92
C TYR A 821 -23.57 -1.22 18.27
N PRO A 822 -23.32 -0.08 17.60
CA PRO A 822 -22.03 0.23 17.01
C PRO A 822 -20.96 0.44 18.09
N ALA A 823 -19.83 -0.24 17.95
CA ALA A 823 -18.67 -0.05 18.82
C ALA A 823 -17.35 -0.05 18.04
N VAL A 824 -16.37 0.73 18.49
CA VAL A 824 -14.98 0.66 18.02
C VAL A 824 -14.14 0.10 19.15
N GLY A 825 -13.67 -1.14 19.00
CA GLY A 825 -12.98 -1.84 20.08
C GLY A 825 -13.86 -1.99 21.33
N ARG A 826 -13.51 -1.32 22.43
CA ARG A 826 -14.31 -1.31 23.68
C ARG A 826 -15.23 -0.10 23.82
N ASP A 827 -15.15 0.86 22.91
CA ASP A 827 -15.92 2.09 22.96
C ASP A 827 -17.28 1.91 22.28
N VAL A 828 -18.34 1.98 23.08
CA VAL A 828 -19.73 1.98 22.58
C VAL A 828 -20.06 3.37 22.06
N LEU A 829 -20.61 3.46 20.85
CA LEU A 829 -21.01 4.71 20.23
C LEU A 829 -22.51 4.96 20.45
N SER A 830 -22.85 6.15 20.93
CA SER A 830 -24.22 6.66 20.86
C SER A 830 -24.67 6.85 19.39
N PRO A 831 -25.98 6.97 19.11
CA PRO A 831 -26.48 7.22 17.75
C PRO A 831 -25.85 8.46 17.09
N LEU A 832 -25.63 9.53 17.86
CA LEU A 832 -24.99 10.75 17.36
C LEU A 832 -23.50 10.52 17.07
N GLU A 833 -22.77 9.82 17.94
CA GLU A 833 -21.35 9.50 17.72
C GLU A 833 -21.15 8.62 16.49
N TYR A 834 -22.01 7.62 16.30
CA TYR A 834 -21.98 6.75 15.12
C TYR A 834 -22.23 7.54 13.83
N GLU A 835 -23.31 8.31 13.78
CA GLU A 835 -23.62 9.15 12.61
C GLU A 835 -22.50 10.15 12.32
N LEU A 836 -21.96 10.84 13.33
CA LEU A 836 -20.82 11.73 13.15
C LEU A 836 -19.62 11.03 12.53
N LEU A 837 -19.25 9.84 13.03
CA LEU A 837 -18.13 9.07 12.51
C LEU A 837 -18.32 8.68 11.04
N LEU A 838 -19.56 8.39 10.62
CA LEU A 838 -19.91 8.09 9.23
C LEU A 838 -19.68 9.28 8.29
N TYR A 839 -19.98 10.52 8.72
CA TYR A 839 -19.75 11.71 7.90
C TYR A 839 -18.32 12.26 7.98
N CYS A 840 -17.49 11.75 8.89
CA CYS A 840 -16.06 12.08 8.95
C CYS A 840 -15.27 11.41 7.82
N THR A 841 -15.65 11.54 6.55
CA THR A 841 -14.89 11.01 5.39
C THR A 841 -13.93 12.02 4.78
N GLY A 842 -13.98 13.28 5.23
CA GLY A 842 -13.40 14.43 4.54
C GLY A 842 -14.25 14.95 3.37
N LYS A 843 -15.33 14.26 2.98
CA LYS A 843 -16.19 14.66 1.84
C LYS A 843 -17.14 15.81 2.19
N SER A 844 -17.42 16.04 3.48
CA SER A 844 -18.27 17.13 3.98
C SER A 844 -17.48 18.11 4.84
N THR A 845 -17.86 19.38 4.77
CA THR A 845 -17.41 20.42 5.71
C THR A 845 -18.12 20.25 7.05
N LEU A 846 -17.53 20.81 8.10
CA LEU A 846 -18.07 20.74 9.44
C LEU A 846 -19.39 21.52 9.55
N GLY A 847 -19.55 22.62 8.78
CA GLY A 847 -20.82 23.31 8.61
C GLY A 847 -21.92 22.39 8.07
N GLU A 848 -21.65 21.70 6.95
CA GLU A 848 -22.57 20.72 6.37
C GLU A 848 -22.91 19.60 7.37
N ILE A 849 -21.92 19.14 8.15
CA ILE A 849 -22.13 18.10 9.17
C ILE A 849 -23.04 18.62 10.29
N TYR A 850 -22.88 19.86 10.75
CA TYR A 850 -23.79 20.44 11.75
C TYR A 850 -25.23 20.45 11.25
N ASP A 851 -25.46 20.88 10.02
CA ASP A 851 -26.81 20.94 9.42
C ASP A 851 -27.42 19.53 9.28
N ILE A 852 -26.63 18.56 8.83
CA ILE A 852 -27.07 17.16 8.70
C ILE A 852 -27.40 16.58 10.08
N MET A 853 -26.54 16.78 11.08
CA MET A 853 -26.79 16.30 12.43
C MET A 853 -28.00 16.98 13.06
N PHE A 854 -28.18 18.29 12.85
CA PHE A 854 -29.35 19.00 13.33
C PHE A 854 -30.63 18.46 12.70
N ALA A 855 -30.65 18.25 11.38
CA ALA A 855 -31.81 17.67 10.69
C ALA A 855 -32.19 16.28 11.24
N LYS A 856 -31.22 15.47 11.65
CA LYS A 856 -31.45 14.12 12.19
C LYS A 856 -31.80 14.10 13.69
N PHE A 857 -31.17 14.98 14.48
CA PHE A 857 -31.17 14.89 15.94
C PHE A 857 -31.75 16.11 16.66
N ALA A 858 -32.34 17.10 15.96
CA ALA A 858 -32.86 18.33 16.55
C ALA A 858 -33.76 18.10 17.77
N ARG A 859 -34.58 17.03 17.79
CA ARG A 859 -35.49 16.71 18.90
C ARG A 859 -34.78 16.35 20.20
N SER A 860 -33.50 15.99 20.15
CA SER A 860 -32.69 15.60 21.31
C SER A 860 -31.92 16.77 21.93
N PHE A 861 -32.03 17.99 21.38
CA PHE A 861 -31.29 19.17 21.81
C PHE A 861 -32.23 20.39 21.91
N ALA A 862 -31.94 21.33 22.80
CA ALA A 862 -32.72 22.56 22.96
C ALA A 862 -32.60 23.51 21.76
N GLY A 863 -31.56 23.37 20.95
CA GLY A 863 -31.37 24.16 19.73
C GLY A 863 -30.06 23.85 19.01
N PHE A 864 -29.85 24.52 17.87
CA PHE A 864 -28.70 24.30 16.99
C PHE A 864 -27.35 24.50 17.70
N ASP A 865 -27.23 25.52 18.54
CA ASP A 865 -25.98 25.81 19.25
C ASP A 865 -25.60 24.75 20.29
N GLU A 866 -26.59 24.11 20.91
CA GLU A 866 -26.34 23.01 21.84
C GLU A 866 -25.84 21.77 21.10
N LEU A 867 -26.50 21.42 19.99
CA LEU A 867 -26.07 20.31 19.14
C LEU A 867 -24.65 20.58 18.60
N LYS A 868 -24.36 21.80 18.14
CA LYS A 868 -23.02 22.19 17.69
C LYS A 868 -21.95 21.97 18.76
N ARG A 869 -22.20 22.40 20.01
CA ARG A 869 -21.28 22.15 21.14
C ARG A 869 -21.11 20.66 21.43
N ALA A 870 -22.17 19.86 21.34
CA ALA A 870 -22.11 18.41 21.52
C ALA A 870 -21.26 17.74 20.42
N VAL A 871 -21.49 18.09 19.16
CA VAL A 871 -20.70 17.63 18.01
C VAL A 871 -19.23 17.97 18.20
N ASP A 872 -18.91 19.22 18.54
CA ASP A 872 -17.53 19.65 18.76
C ASP A 872 -16.82 18.89 19.88
N LYS A 873 -17.55 18.58 20.96
CA LYS A 873 -17.03 17.77 22.07
C LYS A 873 -16.75 16.33 21.64
N ILE A 874 -17.65 15.72 20.89
CA ILE A 874 -17.48 14.35 20.36
C ILE A 874 -16.26 14.26 19.43
N LEU A 875 -16.16 15.19 18.47
CA LEU A 875 -15.04 15.21 17.52
C LEU A 875 -13.69 15.42 18.23
N SER A 876 -13.63 16.26 19.26
CA SER A 876 -12.42 16.38 20.09
C SER A 876 -12.07 15.07 20.81
N GLY A 877 -13.06 14.30 21.24
CA GLY A 877 -12.88 12.95 21.78
C GLY A 877 -12.30 11.98 20.75
N PHE A 878 -12.83 11.97 19.53
CA PHE A 878 -12.34 11.13 18.44
C PHE A 878 -10.90 11.45 18.05
N GLU A 879 -10.53 12.73 17.98
CA GLU A 879 -9.16 13.14 17.69
C GLU A 879 -8.16 12.64 18.73
N LYS A 880 -8.50 12.70 20.03
CA LYS A 880 -7.65 12.18 21.12
C LYS A 880 -7.42 10.68 21.05
N LYS A 881 -8.32 9.96 20.40
CA LYS A 881 -8.22 8.51 20.14
C LYS A 881 -7.51 8.20 18.82
N TYR A 882 -7.00 9.21 18.12
CA TYR A 882 -6.42 9.11 16.78
C TYR A 882 -7.41 8.60 15.73
N TRP A 883 -8.70 8.86 15.89
CA TRP A 883 -9.72 8.36 14.95
C TRP A 883 -9.95 9.31 13.78
N ILE A 884 -9.75 10.61 13.99
CA ILE A 884 -10.02 11.65 13.00
C ILE A 884 -8.91 12.71 12.95
N LEU A 885 -8.83 13.36 11.79
CA LEU A 885 -8.05 14.55 11.48
C LEU A 885 -8.93 15.56 10.73
N TYR A 886 -8.41 16.77 10.49
CA TYR A 886 -9.14 17.82 9.77
C TYR A 886 -8.37 18.22 8.53
N SER A 887 -9.00 18.03 7.36
CA SER A 887 -8.45 18.48 6.09
C SER A 887 -9.04 19.84 5.68
N ARG A 888 -8.34 20.53 4.79
CA ARG A 888 -8.81 21.76 4.13
C ARG A 888 -8.69 21.56 2.63
N ILE A 889 -9.80 21.78 1.92
CA ILE A 889 -10.00 21.65 0.46
C ILE A 889 -9.61 20.28 -0.08
#